data_AF-A0A5C1A9P4-F1
#
_entry.id   AF-A0A5C1A9P4-F1
#
_cell.length_a   1.000
_cell.length_b   1.000
_cell.length_c   1.000
_cell.angle_alpha   90.00
_cell.angle_beta   90.00
_cell.angle_gamma   90.00
#
_symmetry.space_group_name_H-M   'P 1'
#
loop_
_entity.id
_entity.type
_entity.pdbx_description
1 polymer ?
#
loop_
_entity_poly.entity_id
_entity_poly.type
_entity_poly.pdbx_seq_one_letter_code
_entity_poly.pdbx_strand_id
1 'polypeptide(L)'
;MRTHRRGTLSFIPLEDRTAPAVFTVTTTADNGNNVTPTVGSLRAAIVAANAAAGADTINFAIAGGGVQTILPSTQMVAITDPVTIDGTTQTGYSGTPVIRISGANAAAGSDGLVLLNHTGSTIKGLNIAGFGGGVGIRINGGGQHLVQNNLIGTNQTGTAAEANGVGIVVTGASVQNVIGGGQDKRNIISGNTNQGILLNSASSQNTITSNFIGVALNGATPLANGGDGILISAGAAFTTVGGTAAGGGNIIASNGGAGVHVTDPATAGTQIQGNRIGLDFAGTASPNGGDGVRVENAAGTAPVSGLAFPTTNTTISSNTIRSNKGNGVSVLDTSRYVRILSNTISNNGGLGISVDATANDGLAAPVLTNLQTDSNNGITVTGTIVGRTNTAYVVSIYGNSTADASGFGEGETAITTVTVTTDAGGNATFTVKISAGLSTPFVSATATASTAGDTSAFAATQARPSAGLDASIAFVAAGSGAPTVAFVNQVGGTVSSINVFDASFTGGVRVAAADFNADGIPEVIAGTGPGTTTLVRVIDPVTQKQLFSVQPFEAAFTGGVYVSAGDVTGDGVPDVIISPDEGGGPRVRVFSGKDFSLVADFFGIADPNFRGGARTAVGDVNKDGTGDLVVAAGFGGGPRVAVFNGKTVTSGTPTTLFNDFFAFEQTLRNGVFIAAGDINDDGFAEIIAGGGPGGGPRVLALNGQSLLSNQQVPAANFFAGDTATRGGIRVASRDLNADGNFEIITGDGPGAGGKLRVYTGSDFAQSATPDPRVEVDAFPSAAGGVFVG
;
A
#
# COMPACT_ATOMS: atom_id res chain seq x y z
N MET A 1 10.40 77.72 -46.82
CA MET A 1 11.15 76.55 -47.32
C MET A 1 10.41 75.27 -46.92
N ARG A 2 9.71 74.64 -47.86
CA ARG A 2 9.11 73.30 -47.67
C ARG A 2 10.16 72.25 -48.06
N THR A 3 10.61 71.45 -47.11
CA THR A 3 11.55 70.35 -47.34
C THR A 3 10.79 69.07 -47.69
N HIS A 4 10.90 68.63 -48.95
CA HIS A 4 10.45 67.31 -49.40
C HIS A 4 11.40 66.24 -48.85
N ARG A 5 10.88 65.31 -48.03
CA ARG A 5 11.57 64.05 -47.72
C ARG A 5 11.43 63.11 -48.93
N ARG A 6 12.54 62.78 -49.59
CA ARG A 6 12.64 61.64 -50.51
C ARG A 6 12.60 60.36 -49.68
N GLY A 7 11.60 59.52 -49.90
CA GLY A 7 11.57 58.17 -49.35
C GLY A 7 12.58 57.29 -50.09
N THR A 8 13.53 56.73 -49.36
CA THR A 8 14.38 55.63 -49.82
C THR A 8 13.55 54.35 -49.78
N LEU A 9 13.31 53.75 -50.95
CA LEU A 9 12.76 52.39 -51.05
C LEU A 9 13.81 51.42 -50.48
N SER A 10 13.50 50.81 -49.33
CA SER A 10 14.26 49.67 -48.81
C SER A 10 13.77 48.42 -49.53
N PHE A 11 14.62 47.80 -50.36
CA PHE A 11 14.41 46.45 -50.85
C PHE A 11 14.74 45.49 -49.71
N ILE A 12 13.74 44.85 -49.13
CA ILE A 12 13.92 43.66 -48.30
C ILE A 12 14.30 42.54 -49.27
N PRO A 13 15.48 41.90 -49.16
CA PRO A 13 15.77 40.71 -49.94
C PRO A 13 14.73 39.66 -49.60
N LEU A 14 14.02 39.13 -50.61
CA LEU A 14 13.25 37.91 -50.44
C LEU A 14 14.21 36.85 -49.88
N GLU A 15 13.82 36.21 -48.78
CA GLU A 15 14.54 35.07 -48.22
C GLU A 15 14.80 34.08 -49.35
N ASP A 16 16.05 33.62 -49.49
CA ASP A 16 16.41 32.62 -50.48
C ASP A 16 15.69 31.31 -50.11
N ARG A 17 14.51 31.08 -50.68
CA ARG A 17 13.77 29.83 -50.53
C ARG A 17 14.32 28.83 -51.53
N THR A 18 15.54 28.36 -51.29
CA THR A 18 16.02 27.13 -51.93
C THR A 18 15.02 26.02 -51.61
N ALA A 19 14.48 25.38 -52.65
CA ALA A 19 13.56 24.26 -52.47
C ALA A 19 14.31 23.11 -51.75
N PRO A 20 13.68 22.39 -50.80
CA PRO A 20 14.26 21.23 -50.14
C PRO A 20 14.87 20.25 -51.16
N ALA A 21 16.16 19.91 -51.02
CA ALA A 21 16.75 18.92 -51.92
C ALA A 21 16.26 17.52 -51.52
N VAL A 22 16.06 16.66 -52.53
CA VAL A 22 15.65 15.26 -52.32
C VAL A 22 16.74 14.35 -52.86
N PHE A 23 17.34 13.56 -51.97
CA PHE A 23 18.33 12.55 -52.31
C PHE A 23 17.71 11.16 -52.15
N THR A 24 17.89 10.29 -53.14
CA THR A 24 17.30 8.94 -53.12
C THR A 24 18.39 7.90 -52.97
N VAL A 25 18.27 7.06 -51.94
CA VAL A 25 19.08 5.86 -51.73
C VAL A 25 18.53 4.74 -52.60
N THR A 26 19.37 4.18 -53.46
CA THR A 26 19.00 3.15 -54.45
C THR A 26 19.78 1.85 -54.30
N THR A 27 20.79 1.81 -53.43
CA THR A 27 21.59 0.61 -53.14
C THR A 27 21.91 0.47 -51.65
N THR A 28 22.05 -0.77 -51.18
CA THR A 28 22.55 -1.11 -49.84
C THR A 28 24.07 -1.04 -49.73
N ALA A 29 24.78 -0.88 -50.85
CA ALA A 29 26.24 -0.88 -50.87
C ALA A 29 26.82 0.31 -50.07
N ASP A 30 27.82 0.04 -49.23
CA ASP A 30 28.60 1.04 -48.51
C ASP A 30 30.07 0.66 -48.58
N ASN A 31 30.92 1.55 -49.09
CA ASN A 31 32.37 1.34 -49.20
C ASN A 31 33.16 1.94 -48.01
N GLY A 32 32.47 2.43 -46.97
CA GLY A 32 33.10 3.05 -45.81
C GLY A 32 33.81 4.39 -46.06
N ASN A 33 33.71 4.98 -47.26
CA ASN A 33 34.47 6.17 -47.64
C ASN A 33 33.61 7.44 -47.58
N ASN A 34 33.92 8.36 -46.67
CA ASN A 34 33.20 9.63 -46.50
C ASN A 34 33.50 10.68 -47.57
N VAL A 35 34.57 10.51 -48.34
CA VAL A 35 34.99 11.46 -49.39
C VAL A 35 34.47 11.03 -50.76
N THR A 36 34.52 9.73 -51.05
CA THR A 36 34.05 9.14 -52.31
C THR A 36 33.11 7.96 -52.04
N PRO A 37 31.92 8.23 -51.46
CA PRO A 37 30.97 7.18 -51.12
C PRO A 37 30.42 6.51 -52.39
N THR A 38 29.99 5.25 -52.27
CA THR A 38 29.31 4.55 -53.35
C THR A 38 28.08 5.34 -53.81
N VAL A 39 28.01 5.68 -55.10
CA VAL A 39 26.88 6.43 -55.67
C VAL A 39 25.56 5.68 -55.40
N GLY A 40 24.54 6.43 -54.97
CA GLY A 40 23.23 5.88 -54.61
C GLY A 40 23.15 5.22 -53.22
N SER A 41 24.24 5.19 -52.45
CA SER A 41 24.23 4.70 -51.06
C SER A 41 23.67 5.73 -50.09
N LEU A 42 23.29 5.29 -48.89
CA LEU A 42 22.93 6.19 -47.79
C LEU A 42 24.07 7.15 -47.43
N ARG A 43 25.32 6.69 -47.43
CA ARG A 43 26.48 7.56 -47.18
C ARG A 43 26.60 8.65 -48.23
N ALA A 44 26.40 8.33 -49.51
CA ALA A 44 26.39 9.33 -50.58
C ALA A 44 25.25 10.34 -50.43
N ALA A 45 24.06 9.88 -50.04
CA ALA A 45 22.92 10.75 -49.78
C ALA A 45 23.18 11.70 -48.60
N ILE A 46 23.79 11.24 -47.50
CA ILE A 46 24.14 12.11 -46.36
C ILE A 46 25.23 13.12 -46.75
N VAL A 47 26.28 12.70 -47.47
CA VAL A 47 27.31 13.62 -47.96
C VAL A 47 26.70 14.71 -48.85
N ALA A 48 25.76 14.34 -49.72
CA ALA A 48 25.08 15.30 -50.59
C ALA A 48 24.15 16.25 -49.81
N ALA A 49 23.39 15.73 -48.84
CA ALA A 49 22.55 16.54 -47.96
C ALA A 49 23.38 17.53 -47.12
N ASN A 50 24.50 17.10 -46.56
CA ASN A 50 25.41 18.01 -45.84
C ASN A 50 26.00 19.14 -46.72
N ALA A 51 26.02 18.96 -48.05
CA ALA A 51 26.56 19.93 -49.00
C ALA A 51 25.47 20.82 -49.61
N ALA A 52 24.20 20.40 -49.55
CA ALA A 52 23.05 21.23 -49.89
C ALA A 52 22.67 22.07 -48.67
N ALA A 53 22.16 23.27 -48.93
CA ALA A 53 21.81 24.21 -47.86
C ALA A 53 20.32 24.15 -47.57
N GLY A 54 19.98 23.91 -46.30
CA GLY A 54 18.62 23.96 -45.81
C GLY A 54 18.01 22.57 -45.61
N ALA A 55 16.74 22.55 -45.22
CA ALA A 55 16.09 21.28 -44.87
C ALA A 55 15.95 20.36 -46.09
N ASP A 56 16.67 19.24 -46.07
CA ASP A 56 16.66 18.23 -47.13
C ASP A 56 15.86 16.98 -46.77
N THR A 57 15.64 16.12 -47.76
CA THR A 57 15.01 14.81 -47.57
C THR A 57 15.84 13.70 -48.20
N ILE A 58 16.10 12.65 -47.45
CA ILE A 58 16.68 11.39 -47.91
C ILE A 58 15.58 10.33 -47.94
N ASN A 59 15.22 9.89 -49.14
CA ASN A 59 14.27 8.82 -49.42
C ASN A 59 14.98 7.51 -49.76
N PHE A 60 14.30 6.39 -49.63
CA PHE A 60 14.78 5.06 -49.99
C PHE A 60 13.92 4.46 -51.10
N ALA A 61 14.57 4.05 -52.18
CA ALA A 61 13.98 3.34 -53.32
C ALA A 61 14.96 2.26 -53.80
N ILE A 62 15.45 1.44 -52.88
CA ILE A 62 16.36 0.34 -53.16
C ILE A 62 15.57 -0.76 -53.87
N ALA A 63 16.09 -1.25 -54.99
CA ALA A 63 15.45 -2.29 -55.78
C ALA A 63 15.48 -3.65 -55.06
N GLY A 64 14.34 -4.35 -55.08
CA GLY A 64 14.16 -5.65 -54.43
C GLY A 64 13.02 -5.64 -53.41
N GLY A 65 12.62 -6.83 -52.96
CA GLY A 65 11.65 -6.99 -51.87
C GLY A 65 12.34 -7.28 -50.54
N GLY A 66 11.61 -7.13 -49.43
CA GLY A 66 12.09 -7.45 -48.08
C GLY A 66 13.02 -6.40 -47.47
N VAL A 67 13.72 -6.79 -46.40
CA VAL A 67 14.59 -5.90 -45.62
C VAL A 67 15.86 -5.55 -46.40
N GLN A 68 16.12 -4.25 -46.54
CA GLN A 68 17.31 -3.69 -47.16
C GLN A 68 18.35 -3.42 -46.08
N THR A 69 19.37 -4.28 -46.00
CA THR A 69 20.41 -4.17 -44.97
C THR A 69 21.65 -3.45 -45.52
N ILE A 70 21.92 -2.26 -44.98
CA ILE A 70 23.13 -1.47 -45.18
C ILE A 70 24.15 -1.90 -44.12
N LEU A 71 25.37 -2.23 -44.55
CA LEU A 71 26.45 -2.74 -43.71
C LEU A 71 27.67 -1.80 -43.76
N PRO A 72 27.70 -0.72 -42.98
CA PRO A 72 28.84 0.20 -42.96
C PRO A 72 30.09 -0.49 -42.39
N SER A 73 31.23 -0.35 -43.07
CA SER A 73 32.52 -0.82 -42.56
C SER A 73 33.24 0.22 -41.69
N THR A 74 32.78 1.47 -41.74
CA THR A 74 33.24 2.60 -40.92
C THR A 74 32.04 3.40 -40.44
N GLN A 75 32.19 4.18 -39.36
CA GLN A 75 31.15 5.09 -38.89
C GLN A 75 30.60 5.94 -40.04
N MET A 76 29.27 6.10 -40.10
CA MET A 76 28.64 6.98 -41.09
C MET A 76 29.14 8.42 -40.92
N VAL A 77 29.20 9.14 -42.03
CA VAL A 77 29.49 10.58 -41.99
C VAL A 77 28.47 11.26 -41.06
N ALA A 78 28.95 12.16 -40.21
CA ALA A 78 28.06 12.93 -39.34
C ALA A 78 27.14 13.82 -40.19
N ILE A 79 25.87 13.90 -39.79
CA ILE A 79 24.88 14.78 -40.37
C ILE A 79 25.12 16.18 -39.80
N THR A 80 25.38 17.16 -40.67
CA THR A 80 25.75 18.54 -40.30
C THR A 80 24.81 19.60 -40.88
N ASP A 81 23.84 19.21 -41.70
CA ASP A 81 22.78 20.07 -42.20
C ASP A 81 21.39 19.43 -41.93
N PRO A 82 20.31 20.22 -41.77
CA PRO A 82 19.00 19.68 -41.43
C PRO A 82 18.47 18.71 -42.51
N VAL A 83 18.14 17.48 -42.12
CA VAL A 83 17.67 16.45 -43.06
C VAL A 83 16.59 15.57 -42.46
N THR A 84 15.60 15.22 -43.28
CA THR A 84 14.66 14.13 -42.99
C THR A 84 15.18 12.85 -43.64
N ILE A 85 15.65 11.89 -42.85
CA ILE A 85 15.94 10.53 -43.32
C ILE A 85 14.67 9.69 -43.12
N ASP A 86 14.01 9.36 -44.23
CA ASP A 86 12.69 8.73 -44.25
C ASP A 86 12.73 7.28 -44.75
N GLY A 87 13.00 6.34 -43.84
CA GLY A 87 12.94 4.90 -44.12
C GLY A 87 11.55 4.38 -44.50
N THR A 88 10.48 5.14 -44.23
CA THR A 88 9.09 4.76 -44.56
C THR A 88 8.79 4.85 -46.06
N THR A 89 9.66 5.52 -46.82
CA THR A 89 9.55 5.62 -48.28
C THR A 89 9.96 4.36 -49.02
N GLN A 90 10.71 3.45 -48.37
CA GLN A 90 11.09 2.18 -48.98
C GLN A 90 9.87 1.30 -49.23
N THR A 91 9.80 0.75 -50.43
CA THR A 91 8.75 -0.23 -50.78
C THR A 91 8.81 -1.43 -49.82
N GLY A 92 7.66 -1.78 -49.22
CA GLY A 92 7.53 -2.86 -48.26
C GLY A 92 7.40 -2.40 -46.79
N TYR A 93 7.56 -1.12 -46.49
CA TYR A 93 7.27 -0.59 -45.16
C TYR A 93 5.78 -0.74 -44.82
N SER A 94 5.48 -1.40 -43.69
CA SER A 94 4.13 -1.58 -43.17
C SER A 94 4.15 -1.53 -41.63
N GLY A 95 4.50 -0.35 -41.11
CA GLY A 95 4.61 -0.12 -39.65
C GLY A 95 5.85 -0.72 -38.99
N THR A 96 6.58 -1.62 -39.66
CA THR A 96 7.90 -2.11 -39.24
C THR A 96 8.97 -1.62 -40.21
N PRO A 97 10.10 -1.06 -39.74
CA PRO A 97 11.21 -0.66 -40.58
C PRO A 97 11.72 -1.76 -41.51
N VAL A 98 11.88 -1.44 -42.79
CA VAL A 98 12.49 -2.32 -43.79
C VAL A 98 13.85 -1.84 -44.26
N ILE A 99 14.29 -0.65 -43.84
CA ILE A 99 15.67 -0.19 -43.97
C ILE A 99 16.40 -0.51 -42.68
N ARG A 100 17.41 -1.36 -42.77
CA ARG A 100 18.28 -1.74 -41.65
C ARG A 100 19.67 -1.18 -41.86
N ILE A 101 20.18 -0.46 -40.87
CA ILE A 101 21.56 -0.02 -40.76
C ILE A 101 22.20 -0.91 -39.69
N SER A 102 23.03 -1.87 -40.10
CA SER A 102 23.63 -2.84 -39.18
C SER A 102 25.13 -2.58 -39.00
N GLY A 103 25.54 -2.44 -37.74
CA GLY A 103 26.93 -2.26 -37.32
C GLY A 103 27.77 -3.53 -37.33
N ALA A 104 27.26 -4.65 -37.87
CA ALA A 104 27.96 -5.95 -37.84
C ALA A 104 29.36 -5.94 -38.49
N ASN A 105 29.62 -4.99 -39.41
CA ASN A 105 30.92 -4.79 -40.05
C ASN A 105 31.65 -3.52 -39.58
N ALA A 106 31.06 -2.74 -38.69
CA ALA A 106 31.61 -1.46 -38.24
C ALA A 106 32.74 -1.70 -37.23
N ALA A 107 33.73 -0.79 -37.20
CA ALA A 107 34.76 -0.81 -36.18
C ALA A 107 34.14 -0.68 -34.77
N ALA A 108 34.73 -1.35 -33.77
CA ALA A 108 34.25 -1.29 -32.40
C ALA A 108 34.11 0.17 -31.90
N GLY A 109 32.98 0.48 -31.26
CA GLY A 109 32.70 1.85 -30.79
C GLY A 109 32.19 2.81 -31.88
N SER A 110 32.03 2.37 -33.13
CA SER A 110 31.39 3.20 -34.17
C SER A 110 29.93 3.47 -33.82
N ASP A 111 29.48 4.70 -34.04
CA ASP A 111 28.07 5.03 -33.95
C ASP A 111 27.32 4.73 -35.26
N GLY A 112 26.01 4.49 -35.17
CA GLY A 112 25.14 4.29 -36.32
C GLY A 112 24.91 5.57 -37.10
N LEU A 113 24.16 6.51 -36.50
CA LEU A 113 23.94 7.86 -37.03
C LEU A 113 24.38 8.91 -36.01
N VAL A 114 25.08 9.94 -36.49
CA VAL A 114 25.53 11.06 -35.65
C VAL A 114 24.96 12.35 -36.21
N LEU A 115 24.13 13.04 -35.44
CA LEU A 115 23.65 14.39 -35.70
C LEU A 115 24.60 15.35 -34.98
N LEU A 116 25.28 16.21 -35.73
CA LEU A 116 26.35 17.05 -35.22
C LEU A 116 26.08 18.53 -35.52
N ASN A 117 25.98 19.35 -34.46
CA ASN A 117 25.99 20.81 -34.52
C ASN A 117 25.01 21.45 -35.53
N HIS A 118 23.82 20.90 -35.70
CA HIS A 118 22.76 21.46 -36.57
C HIS A 118 21.39 21.25 -35.93
N THR A 119 20.33 21.79 -36.55
CA THR A 119 18.99 21.81 -35.94
C THR A 119 17.94 21.27 -36.90
N GLY A 120 16.95 20.52 -36.42
CA GLY A 120 15.72 20.25 -37.20
C GLY A 120 15.73 19.00 -38.08
N SER A 121 16.70 18.10 -37.92
CA SER A 121 16.67 16.79 -38.59
C SER A 121 15.60 15.83 -38.04
N THR A 122 15.05 15.00 -38.92
CA THR A 122 14.11 13.92 -38.57
C THR A 122 14.66 12.58 -38.99
N ILE A 123 14.76 11.64 -38.05
CA ILE A 123 15.17 10.24 -38.30
C ILE A 123 13.95 9.34 -38.08
N LYS A 124 13.44 8.72 -39.14
CA LYS A 124 12.26 7.86 -39.00
C LYS A 124 12.24 6.60 -39.86
N GLY A 125 11.61 5.56 -39.33
CA GLY A 125 11.33 4.31 -40.05
C GLY A 125 12.57 3.44 -40.31
N LEU A 126 13.58 3.50 -39.43
CA LEU A 126 14.84 2.76 -39.57
C LEU A 126 15.00 1.68 -38.48
N ASN A 127 15.65 0.58 -38.83
CA ASN A 127 16.23 -0.34 -37.85
C ASN A 127 17.74 -0.07 -37.73
N ILE A 128 18.21 0.30 -36.53
CA ILE A 128 19.61 0.67 -36.28
C ILE A 128 20.14 -0.20 -35.13
N ALA A 129 21.02 -1.15 -35.47
CA ALA A 129 21.39 -2.22 -34.57
C ALA A 129 22.81 -2.74 -34.84
N GLY A 130 23.38 -3.47 -33.87
CA GLY A 130 24.68 -4.12 -34.01
C GLY A 130 25.90 -3.20 -33.87
N PHE A 131 25.73 -1.95 -33.43
CA PHE A 131 26.84 -1.02 -33.16
C PHE A 131 27.42 -1.28 -31.76
N GLY A 132 28.07 -2.43 -31.60
CA GLY A 132 28.63 -2.90 -30.33
C GLY A 132 29.65 -1.91 -29.75
N GLY A 133 29.43 -1.49 -28.50
CA GLY A 133 30.25 -0.48 -27.81
C GLY A 133 30.07 0.97 -28.30
N GLY A 134 29.32 1.18 -29.40
CA GLY A 134 28.94 2.50 -29.92
C GLY A 134 27.48 2.85 -29.63
N VAL A 135 26.98 3.90 -30.25
CA VAL A 135 25.59 4.39 -30.07
C VAL A 135 24.79 4.16 -31.34
N GLY A 136 23.53 3.72 -31.22
CA GLY A 136 22.63 3.63 -32.37
C GLY A 136 22.41 5.00 -33.03
N ILE A 137 21.92 5.99 -32.27
CA ILE A 137 21.79 7.38 -32.70
C ILE A 137 22.41 8.32 -31.67
N ARG A 138 23.39 9.12 -32.08
CA ARG A 138 23.97 10.19 -31.26
C ARG A 138 23.52 11.56 -31.75
N ILE A 139 22.99 12.37 -30.84
CA ILE A 139 22.73 13.80 -31.03
C ILE A 139 23.77 14.58 -30.23
N ASN A 140 24.63 15.32 -30.92
CA ASN A 140 25.77 16.04 -30.34
C ASN A 140 25.82 17.49 -30.81
N GLY A 141 25.32 18.41 -29.98
CA GLY A 141 25.11 19.81 -30.33
C GLY A 141 23.89 20.04 -31.21
N GLY A 142 23.38 21.27 -31.20
CA GLY A 142 22.20 21.66 -31.98
C GLY A 142 20.87 21.34 -31.28
N GLY A 143 19.81 21.02 -32.03
CA GLY A 143 18.51 20.77 -31.42
C GLY A 143 17.32 20.55 -32.34
N GLN A 144 16.12 20.49 -31.76
CA GLN A 144 14.85 20.32 -32.48
C GLN A 144 14.81 19.09 -33.39
N HIS A 145 15.57 18.04 -33.06
CA HIS A 145 15.57 16.80 -33.82
C HIS A 145 14.39 15.91 -33.43
N LEU A 146 13.87 15.17 -34.41
CA LEU A 146 12.80 14.20 -34.20
C LEU A 146 13.32 12.78 -34.47
N VAL A 147 13.23 11.89 -33.50
CA VAL A 147 13.56 10.46 -33.66
C VAL A 147 12.27 9.66 -33.49
N GLN A 148 11.76 9.04 -34.55
CA GLN A 148 10.38 8.48 -34.58
C GLN A 148 10.31 7.15 -35.32
N ASN A 149 9.49 6.20 -34.86
CA ASN A 149 9.24 4.93 -35.55
C ASN A 149 10.50 4.10 -35.89
N ASN A 150 11.52 4.17 -35.03
CA ASN A 150 12.74 3.40 -35.23
C ASN A 150 12.78 2.16 -34.33
N LEU A 151 13.43 1.10 -34.82
CA LEU A 151 13.84 -0.07 -34.04
C LEU A 151 15.33 0.06 -33.71
N ILE A 152 15.69 0.26 -32.45
CA ILE A 152 17.06 0.58 -32.02
C ILE A 152 17.55 -0.46 -31.02
N GLY A 153 18.61 -1.18 -31.38
CA GLY A 153 19.23 -2.25 -30.57
C GLY A 153 18.57 -3.63 -30.72
N THR A 154 17.60 -3.76 -31.63
CA THR A 154 16.86 -4.99 -31.90
C THR A 154 17.10 -5.47 -33.32
N ASN A 155 16.83 -6.75 -33.57
CA ASN A 155 16.80 -7.32 -34.91
C ASN A 155 15.69 -6.67 -35.77
N GLN A 156 15.67 -6.97 -37.07
CA GLN A 156 14.74 -6.37 -38.03
C GLN A 156 13.24 -6.57 -37.72
N THR A 157 12.88 -7.56 -36.90
CA THR A 157 11.50 -7.83 -36.48
C THR A 157 11.17 -7.23 -35.11
N GLY A 158 12.15 -6.64 -34.42
CA GLY A 158 11.98 -6.09 -33.08
C GLY A 158 11.72 -7.15 -31.99
N THR A 159 12.11 -8.40 -32.21
CA THR A 159 11.81 -9.55 -31.33
C THR A 159 13.03 -10.13 -30.62
N ALA A 160 14.25 -9.79 -31.06
CA ALA A 160 15.49 -10.26 -30.45
C ALA A 160 16.52 -9.11 -30.41
N ALA A 161 17.50 -9.23 -29.52
CA ALA A 161 18.53 -8.21 -29.34
C ALA A 161 19.56 -8.32 -30.47
N GLU A 162 19.95 -7.16 -31.00
CA GLU A 162 21.12 -7.00 -31.87
C GLU A 162 21.81 -5.74 -31.39
N ALA A 163 22.57 -5.91 -30.30
CA ALA A 163 22.84 -4.83 -29.36
C ALA A 163 23.71 -3.72 -29.96
N ASN A 164 23.28 -2.48 -29.73
CA ASN A 164 24.22 -1.35 -29.68
C ASN A 164 24.83 -1.27 -28.27
N GLY A 165 25.87 -0.45 -28.10
CA GLY A 165 26.35 -0.07 -26.77
C GLY A 165 25.27 0.68 -25.98
N VAL A 166 24.81 1.81 -26.51
CA VAL A 166 23.67 2.60 -26.02
C VAL A 166 22.69 2.80 -27.18
N GLY A 167 21.38 2.81 -26.91
CA GLY A 167 20.40 3.03 -27.97
C GLY A 167 20.48 4.44 -28.56
N ILE A 168 20.19 5.45 -27.73
CA ILE A 168 20.24 6.87 -28.12
C ILE A 168 21.03 7.68 -27.08
N VAL A 169 21.92 8.56 -27.55
CA VAL A 169 22.62 9.54 -26.70
C VAL A 169 22.29 10.96 -27.13
N VAL A 170 21.90 11.81 -26.18
CA VAL A 170 21.72 13.26 -26.36
C VAL A 170 22.75 14.00 -25.52
N THR A 171 23.67 14.70 -26.17
CA THR A 171 24.87 15.26 -25.55
C THR A 171 25.25 16.61 -26.17
N GLY A 172 26.36 17.22 -25.72
CA GLY A 172 26.92 18.43 -26.34
C GLY A 172 25.99 19.65 -26.26
N ALA A 173 25.31 19.85 -25.13
CA ALA A 173 24.32 20.91 -24.94
C ALA A 173 23.16 20.92 -25.98
N SER A 174 22.81 19.76 -26.52
CA SER A 174 21.69 19.63 -27.46
C SER A 174 20.35 19.98 -26.81
N VAL A 175 19.49 20.70 -27.54
CA VAL A 175 18.24 21.23 -26.99
C VAL A 175 16.97 20.83 -27.76
N GLN A 176 15.83 20.74 -27.06
CA GLN A 176 14.51 20.64 -27.68
C GLN A 176 14.31 19.45 -28.63
N ASN A 177 15.04 18.34 -28.41
CA ASN A 177 14.87 17.14 -29.22
C ASN A 177 13.67 16.32 -28.73
N VAL A 178 12.99 15.64 -29.64
CA VAL A 178 11.86 14.75 -29.33
C VAL A 178 12.21 13.34 -29.77
N ILE A 179 12.30 12.44 -28.79
CA ILE A 179 12.41 11.00 -28.99
C ILE A 179 11.00 10.42 -28.83
N GLY A 180 10.39 10.12 -29.98
CA GLY A 180 9.00 9.71 -30.11
C GLY A 180 8.12 10.87 -30.62
N GLY A 181 6.88 10.93 -30.14
CA GLY A 181 5.96 12.04 -30.49
C GLY A 181 4.49 11.65 -30.67
N GLY A 182 4.06 10.53 -30.09
CA GLY A 182 2.71 9.97 -30.20
C GLY A 182 2.74 8.45 -30.47
N GLN A 183 1.57 7.80 -30.42
CA GLN A 183 1.47 6.34 -30.58
C GLN A 183 2.00 5.86 -31.94
N ASP A 184 1.76 6.62 -33.01
CA ASP A 184 2.21 6.34 -34.38
C ASP A 184 3.64 6.82 -34.67
N LYS A 185 4.36 7.29 -33.65
CA LYS A 185 5.74 7.82 -33.73
C LYS A 185 6.69 7.09 -32.76
N ARG A 186 6.26 5.94 -32.23
CA ARG A 186 6.91 5.17 -31.17
C ARG A 186 8.23 4.55 -31.63
N ASN A 187 9.31 4.81 -30.90
CA ASN A 187 10.53 4.03 -31.05
C ASN A 187 10.49 2.80 -30.14
N ILE A 188 11.17 1.74 -30.57
CA ILE A 188 11.50 0.57 -29.77
C ILE A 188 13.00 0.64 -29.47
N ILE A 189 13.36 0.84 -28.20
CA ILE A 189 14.74 1.08 -27.77
C ILE A 189 15.10 0.02 -26.71
N SER A 190 15.60 -1.11 -27.20
CA SER A 190 15.64 -2.37 -26.45
C SER A 190 16.85 -3.20 -26.86
N GLY A 191 17.29 -4.13 -26.02
CA GLY A 191 18.39 -5.04 -26.34
C GLY A 191 19.78 -4.39 -26.41
N ASN A 192 19.96 -3.16 -25.91
CA ASN A 192 21.27 -2.50 -25.87
C ASN A 192 22.09 -3.00 -24.67
N THR A 193 23.43 -2.99 -24.76
CA THR A 193 24.28 -3.53 -23.67
C THR A 193 24.33 -2.63 -22.43
N ASN A 194 24.11 -1.32 -22.59
CA ASN A 194 24.04 -0.33 -21.50
C ASN A 194 22.63 0.30 -21.46
N GLN A 195 22.53 1.62 -21.37
CA GLN A 195 21.25 2.33 -21.31
C GLN A 195 20.47 2.26 -22.63
N GLY A 196 19.14 2.32 -22.53
CA GLY A 196 18.29 2.57 -23.69
C GLY A 196 18.50 3.99 -24.22
N ILE A 197 18.32 4.98 -23.36
CA ILE A 197 18.52 6.40 -23.68
C ILE A 197 19.40 7.05 -22.61
N LEU A 198 20.39 7.84 -23.04
CA LEU A 198 21.26 8.62 -22.16
C LEU A 198 21.22 10.11 -22.55
N LEU A 199 20.92 10.98 -21.57
CA LEU A 199 21.01 12.42 -21.69
C LEU A 199 22.10 12.94 -20.76
N ASN A 200 23.06 13.67 -21.32
CA ASN A 200 24.19 14.19 -20.57
C ASN A 200 24.74 15.50 -21.15
N SER A 201 25.86 15.95 -20.57
CA SER A 201 26.67 17.08 -21.05
C SER A 201 25.85 18.34 -21.31
N ALA A 202 25.07 18.75 -20.30
CA ALA A 202 24.26 19.96 -20.31
C ALA A 202 23.20 20.04 -21.44
N SER A 203 22.77 18.91 -22.00
CA SER A 203 21.61 18.88 -22.90
C SER A 203 20.35 19.38 -22.18
N SER A 204 19.40 20.03 -22.89
CA SER A 204 18.22 20.57 -22.19
C SER A 204 16.92 20.61 -22.98
N GLN A 205 15.79 20.70 -22.27
CA GLN A 205 14.44 20.81 -22.87
C GLN A 205 14.09 19.64 -23.81
N ASN A 206 14.69 18.47 -23.60
CA ASN A 206 14.44 17.29 -24.42
C ASN A 206 13.18 16.56 -23.96
N THR A 207 12.45 15.95 -24.89
CA THR A 207 11.22 15.20 -24.62
C THR A 207 11.36 13.75 -25.07
N ILE A 208 11.06 12.81 -24.18
CA ILE A 208 11.05 11.37 -24.45
C ILE A 208 9.62 10.90 -24.21
N THR A 209 8.88 10.58 -25.27
CA THR A 209 7.44 10.28 -25.15
C THR A 209 7.02 9.12 -26.03
N SER A 210 6.05 8.34 -25.56
CA SER A 210 5.39 7.29 -26.35
C SER A 210 6.30 6.15 -26.82
N ASN A 211 7.47 5.93 -26.19
CA ASN A 211 8.43 4.88 -26.57
C ASN A 211 8.17 3.56 -25.84
N PHE A 212 8.67 2.45 -26.42
CA PHE A 212 8.91 1.19 -25.72
C PHE A 212 10.39 1.05 -25.41
N ILE A 213 10.73 0.87 -24.14
CA ILE A 213 12.11 0.83 -23.66
C ILE A 213 12.30 -0.42 -22.80
N GLY A 214 13.10 -1.36 -23.31
CA GLY A 214 13.40 -2.65 -22.66
C GLY A 214 12.40 -3.77 -22.95
N VAL A 215 11.41 -3.53 -23.82
CA VAL A 215 10.46 -4.55 -24.32
C VAL A 215 10.52 -4.64 -25.86
N ALA A 216 10.13 -5.79 -26.40
CA ALA A 216 10.05 -6.03 -27.84
C ALA A 216 8.96 -5.17 -28.52
N LEU A 217 8.90 -5.22 -29.85
CA LEU A 217 7.92 -4.48 -30.67
C LEU A 217 6.46 -4.77 -30.29
N ASN A 218 6.16 -5.98 -29.79
CA ASN A 218 4.82 -6.33 -29.30
C ASN A 218 4.44 -5.65 -27.97
N GLY A 219 5.38 -4.96 -27.31
CA GLY A 219 5.17 -4.28 -26.04
C GLY A 219 5.04 -5.20 -24.82
N ALA A 220 5.22 -6.52 -24.98
CA ALA A 220 4.99 -7.53 -23.96
C ALA A 220 6.25 -8.36 -23.65
N THR A 221 6.97 -8.80 -24.68
CA THR A 221 8.13 -9.68 -24.50
C THR A 221 9.31 -8.88 -23.93
N PRO A 222 9.90 -9.30 -22.79
CA PRO A 222 11.11 -8.70 -22.25
C PRO A 222 12.25 -8.70 -23.27
N LEU A 223 12.87 -7.54 -23.48
CA LEU A 223 14.04 -7.36 -24.32
C LEU A 223 14.95 -6.30 -23.72
N ALA A 224 15.48 -6.63 -22.54
CA ALA A 224 16.18 -5.74 -21.64
C ALA A 224 17.27 -4.90 -22.32
N ASN A 225 17.35 -3.61 -21.97
CA ASN A 225 18.62 -2.91 -21.99
C ASN A 225 19.45 -3.35 -20.77
N GLY A 226 20.76 -3.49 -20.91
CA GLY A 226 21.63 -4.02 -19.84
C GLY A 226 21.78 -3.07 -18.64
N GLY A 227 21.59 -1.77 -18.83
CA GLY A 227 21.59 -0.75 -17.78
C GLY A 227 20.20 -0.18 -17.50
N ASP A 228 20.15 1.11 -17.14
CA ASP A 228 18.90 1.85 -16.95
C ASP A 228 18.11 1.99 -18.25
N GLY A 229 16.78 2.06 -18.17
CA GLY A 229 15.97 2.37 -19.35
C GLY A 229 16.31 3.76 -19.90
N ILE A 230 16.30 4.76 -19.01
CA ILE A 230 16.66 6.14 -19.29
C ILE A 230 17.59 6.66 -18.18
N LEU A 231 18.76 7.19 -18.55
CA LEU A 231 19.67 7.89 -17.63
C LEU A 231 19.76 9.38 -18.01
N ILE A 232 19.56 10.26 -17.03
CA ILE A 232 19.65 11.72 -17.15
C ILE A 232 20.70 12.19 -16.15
N SER A 233 21.82 12.75 -16.64
CA SER A 233 22.98 13.06 -15.80
C SER A 233 23.76 14.28 -16.29
N ALA A 234 24.83 14.64 -15.58
CA ALA A 234 25.85 15.60 -16.02
C ALA A 234 25.26 16.92 -16.55
N GLY A 235 24.37 17.53 -15.77
CA GLY A 235 23.75 18.81 -16.08
C GLY A 235 22.60 18.79 -17.08
N ALA A 236 22.09 17.62 -17.47
CA ALA A 236 20.99 17.55 -18.44
C ALA A 236 19.69 18.11 -17.84
N ALA A 237 19.21 19.26 -18.30
CA ALA A 237 18.17 20.03 -17.61
C ALA A 237 16.82 20.07 -18.36
N PHE A 238 15.72 20.23 -17.63
CA PHE A 238 14.37 20.40 -18.17
C PHE A 238 13.92 19.28 -19.11
N THR A 239 14.36 18.05 -18.84
CA THR A 239 13.97 16.87 -19.63
C THR A 239 12.57 16.43 -19.23
N THR A 240 11.70 16.19 -20.21
CA THR A 240 10.38 15.59 -20.00
C THR A 240 10.39 14.13 -20.41
N VAL A 241 10.09 13.23 -19.48
CA VAL A 241 9.92 11.80 -19.70
C VAL A 241 8.43 11.47 -19.61
N GLY A 242 7.81 11.22 -20.76
CA GLY A 242 6.41 10.85 -20.91
C GLY A 242 5.52 12.03 -21.25
N GLY A 243 4.24 11.93 -20.92
CA GLY A 243 3.22 12.92 -21.25
C GLY A 243 1.85 12.55 -20.67
N THR A 244 1.06 13.56 -20.27
CA THR A 244 -0.25 13.38 -19.63
C THR A 244 -1.38 13.10 -20.64
N ALA A 245 -1.17 13.40 -21.93
CA ALA A 245 -2.10 13.02 -22.97
C ALA A 245 -2.17 11.49 -23.14
N ALA A 246 -3.33 10.96 -23.52
CA ALA A 246 -3.51 9.53 -23.75
C ALA A 246 -2.48 8.99 -24.77
N GLY A 247 -1.69 8.01 -24.36
CA GLY A 247 -0.61 7.45 -25.18
C GLY A 247 0.70 8.24 -25.19
N GLY A 248 0.81 9.34 -24.43
CA GLY A 248 2.04 10.13 -24.28
C GLY A 248 3.07 9.50 -23.32
N GLY A 249 2.64 8.58 -22.46
CA GLY A 249 3.51 7.81 -21.57
C GLY A 249 4.43 6.84 -22.30
N ASN A 250 5.66 6.68 -21.80
CA ASN A 250 6.53 5.59 -22.23
C ASN A 250 6.16 4.29 -21.49
N ILE A 251 6.45 3.14 -22.11
CA ILE A 251 6.55 1.85 -21.42
C ILE A 251 8.02 1.60 -21.13
N ILE A 252 8.38 1.51 -19.85
CA ILE A 252 9.76 1.38 -19.39
C ILE A 252 9.84 0.16 -18.47
N ALA A 253 10.27 -0.96 -19.03
CA ALA A 253 10.15 -2.26 -18.39
C ALA A 253 11.30 -3.18 -18.75
N SER A 254 11.51 -4.22 -17.93
CA SER A 254 12.53 -5.25 -18.16
C SER A 254 13.99 -4.77 -18.26
N ASN A 255 14.31 -3.51 -17.95
CA ASN A 255 15.69 -3.01 -18.01
C ASN A 255 16.53 -3.61 -16.87
N GLY A 256 17.84 -3.74 -17.07
CA GLY A 256 18.75 -4.33 -16.08
C GLY A 256 18.96 -3.46 -14.83
N GLY A 257 18.85 -2.14 -14.98
CA GLY A 257 18.91 -1.14 -13.91
C GLY A 257 17.55 -0.56 -13.53
N ALA A 258 17.52 0.72 -13.18
CA ALA A 258 16.29 1.46 -12.92
C ALA A 258 15.51 1.74 -14.21
N GLY A 259 14.20 1.96 -14.10
CA GLY A 259 13.40 2.42 -15.23
C GLY A 259 13.88 3.79 -15.72
N VAL A 260 13.85 4.77 -14.82
CA VAL A 260 14.39 6.12 -15.05
C VAL A 260 15.34 6.50 -13.92
N HIS A 261 16.54 6.94 -14.27
CA HIS A 261 17.56 7.36 -13.33
C HIS A 261 17.94 8.82 -13.59
N VAL A 262 17.74 9.68 -12.58
CA VAL A 262 18.13 11.09 -12.57
C VAL A 262 19.26 11.26 -11.58
N THR A 263 20.40 11.74 -12.05
CA THR A 263 21.57 11.97 -11.20
C THR A 263 22.33 13.23 -11.56
N ASP A 264 23.32 13.59 -10.74
CA ASP A 264 24.16 14.78 -10.81
C ASP A 264 23.47 16.08 -10.29
N PRO A 265 24.16 16.88 -9.45
CA PRO A 265 23.57 18.10 -8.88
C PRO A 265 23.18 19.17 -9.88
N ALA A 266 23.78 19.19 -11.07
CA ALA A 266 23.45 20.17 -12.11
C ALA A 266 22.22 19.76 -12.95
N THR A 267 21.74 18.52 -12.80
CA THR A 267 20.55 18.00 -13.48
C THR A 267 19.29 18.57 -12.83
N ALA A 268 18.68 19.56 -13.47
CA ALA A 268 17.55 20.32 -12.93
C ALA A 268 16.27 20.13 -13.76
N GLY A 269 15.10 20.27 -13.13
CA GLY A 269 13.81 20.45 -13.79
C GLY A 269 13.28 19.25 -14.57
N THR A 270 13.73 18.03 -14.23
CA THR A 270 13.26 16.81 -14.87
C THR A 270 11.80 16.54 -14.50
N GLN A 271 10.96 16.31 -15.51
CA GLN A 271 9.54 15.96 -15.34
C GLN A 271 9.31 14.52 -15.81
N ILE A 272 8.96 13.62 -14.90
CA ILE A 272 8.64 12.22 -15.21
C ILE A 272 7.14 12.06 -15.04
N GLN A 273 6.41 11.91 -16.15
CA GLN A 273 4.95 11.94 -16.11
C GLN A 273 4.22 10.99 -17.06
N GLY A 274 3.14 10.38 -16.57
CA GLY A 274 2.24 9.56 -17.40
C GLY A 274 2.85 8.23 -17.88
N ASN A 275 4.00 7.81 -17.38
CA ASN A 275 4.68 6.59 -17.83
C ASN A 275 4.11 5.34 -17.14
N ARG A 276 4.24 4.18 -17.81
CA ARG A 276 4.11 2.88 -17.16
C ARG A 276 5.51 2.30 -16.96
N ILE A 277 5.86 2.03 -15.71
CA ILE A 277 7.21 1.65 -15.30
C ILE A 277 7.15 0.34 -14.52
N GLY A 278 7.89 -0.67 -14.99
CA GLY A 278 7.86 -2.04 -14.46
C GLY A 278 6.64 -2.86 -14.93
N LEU A 279 5.88 -2.32 -15.89
CA LEU A 279 4.75 -2.97 -16.54
C LEU A 279 4.95 -3.01 -18.04
N ASP A 280 4.39 -4.03 -18.68
CA ASP A 280 4.31 -4.10 -20.13
C ASP A 280 3.20 -3.20 -20.70
N PHE A 281 2.99 -3.22 -22.02
CA PHE A 281 1.97 -2.40 -22.67
C PHE A 281 0.53 -2.76 -22.24
N ALA A 282 0.27 -4.02 -21.93
CA ALA A 282 -1.03 -4.48 -21.44
C ALA A 282 -1.27 -4.13 -19.95
N GLY A 283 -0.21 -3.76 -19.22
CA GLY A 283 -0.25 -3.50 -17.79
C GLY A 283 0.09 -4.73 -16.94
N THR A 284 0.67 -5.77 -17.54
CA THR A 284 1.18 -6.96 -16.84
C THR A 284 2.57 -6.69 -16.26
N ALA A 285 2.90 -7.32 -15.13
CA ALA A 285 4.20 -7.18 -14.49
C ALA A 285 5.37 -7.52 -15.44
N SER A 286 6.29 -6.59 -15.60
CA SER A 286 7.50 -6.70 -16.43
C SER A 286 8.64 -5.92 -15.75
N PRO A 287 9.18 -6.48 -14.64
CA PRO A 287 9.99 -5.76 -13.66
C PRO A 287 11.26 -5.14 -14.26
N ASN A 288 11.57 -3.89 -13.92
CA ASN A 288 12.95 -3.41 -14.04
C ASN A 288 13.82 -4.05 -12.94
N GLY A 289 15.12 -4.18 -13.20
CA GLY A 289 16.09 -4.82 -12.32
C GLY A 289 16.41 -4.03 -11.04
N GLY A 290 16.24 -2.70 -11.08
CA GLY A 290 16.36 -1.80 -9.93
C GLY A 290 15.04 -1.12 -9.57
N ASP A 291 15.11 0.16 -9.17
CA ASP A 291 13.96 0.98 -8.83
C ASP A 291 13.14 1.36 -10.07
N GLY A 292 11.85 1.67 -9.91
CA GLY A 292 11.06 2.25 -11.00
C GLY A 292 11.63 3.60 -11.43
N VAL A 293 11.76 4.51 -10.47
CA VAL A 293 12.44 5.80 -10.66
C VAL A 293 13.47 6.01 -9.55
N ARG A 294 14.71 6.29 -9.93
CA ARG A 294 15.80 6.63 -9.00
C ARG A 294 16.21 8.08 -9.19
N VAL A 295 16.23 8.85 -8.10
CA VAL A 295 16.74 10.22 -8.05
C VAL A 295 17.87 10.28 -7.04
N GLU A 296 19.09 10.54 -7.51
CA GLU A 296 20.31 10.42 -6.73
C GLU A 296 21.22 11.64 -6.93
N ASN A 297 21.64 12.30 -5.84
CA ASN A 297 22.43 13.52 -5.91
C ASN A 297 21.84 14.64 -6.80
N ALA A 298 20.52 14.68 -6.98
CA ALA A 298 19.86 15.71 -7.77
C ALA A 298 19.50 16.91 -6.88
N ALA A 299 20.23 18.02 -7.03
CA ALA A 299 20.01 19.22 -6.24
C ALA A 299 18.88 20.07 -6.83
N GLY A 300 17.76 20.18 -6.11
CA GLY A 300 16.74 21.16 -6.42
C GLY A 300 17.11 22.56 -5.90
N THR A 301 16.50 23.58 -6.48
CA THR A 301 16.53 24.96 -5.97
C THR A 301 15.44 25.15 -4.92
N ALA A 302 15.81 25.80 -3.81
CA ALA A 302 14.85 26.18 -2.79
C ALA A 302 13.76 27.10 -3.38
N PRO A 303 12.48 26.84 -3.10
CA PRO A 303 11.42 27.76 -3.48
C PRO A 303 11.57 29.09 -2.75
N VAL A 304 11.22 30.17 -3.44
CA VAL A 304 11.03 31.47 -2.81
C VAL A 304 9.63 31.51 -2.21
N SER A 305 9.53 31.90 -0.93
CA SER A 305 8.27 31.96 -0.20
C SER A 305 7.19 32.73 -0.97
N GLY A 306 5.98 32.15 -1.06
CA GLY A 306 4.84 32.74 -1.75
C GLY A 306 4.82 32.56 -3.28
N LEU A 307 5.83 31.91 -3.88
CA LEU A 307 5.84 31.58 -5.30
C LEU A 307 5.54 30.09 -5.55
N ALA A 308 5.13 29.78 -6.78
CA ALA A 308 4.92 28.42 -7.24
C ALA A 308 6.20 27.57 -7.10
N PHE A 309 6.02 26.27 -6.91
CA PHE A 309 7.12 25.30 -6.86
C PHE A 309 8.03 25.46 -8.09
N PRO A 310 9.36 25.57 -7.92
CA PRO A 310 10.28 25.87 -9.02
C PRO A 310 10.23 24.81 -10.12
N THR A 311 10.14 25.24 -11.38
CA THR A 311 10.22 24.34 -12.55
C THR A 311 11.60 23.71 -12.73
N THR A 312 12.60 24.19 -11.97
CA THR A 312 13.97 23.66 -11.86
C THR A 312 14.08 22.44 -10.95
N ASN A 313 13.00 22.02 -10.29
CA ASN A 313 13.02 20.86 -9.41
C ASN A 313 12.43 19.62 -10.10
N THR A 314 12.91 18.43 -9.70
CA THR A 314 12.42 17.17 -10.25
C THR A 314 10.99 16.88 -9.80
N THR A 315 10.11 16.59 -10.76
CA THR A 315 8.71 16.23 -10.51
C THR A 315 8.40 14.85 -11.10
N ILE A 316 7.87 13.96 -10.28
CA ILE A 316 7.40 12.62 -10.66
C ILE A 316 5.89 12.62 -10.46
N SER A 317 5.10 12.57 -11.54
CA SER A 317 3.65 12.65 -11.40
C SER A 317 2.84 11.83 -12.39
N SER A 318 1.67 11.36 -11.96
CA SER A 318 0.72 10.64 -12.84
C SER A 318 1.31 9.38 -13.51
N ASN A 319 2.37 8.79 -12.96
CA ASN A 319 2.93 7.54 -13.47
C ASN A 319 2.23 6.33 -12.83
N THR A 320 2.26 5.21 -13.53
CA THR A 320 1.97 3.89 -12.96
C THR A 320 3.29 3.15 -12.79
N ILE A 321 3.72 2.97 -11.55
CA ILE A 321 5.02 2.41 -11.18
C ILE A 321 4.78 1.15 -10.37
N ARG A 322 4.95 -0.01 -10.98
CA ARG A 322 4.62 -1.28 -10.32
C ARG A 322 5.63 -2.36 -10.61
N SER A 323 5.71 -3.33 -9.70
CA SER A 323 6.45 -4.58 -9.94
C SER A 323 7.93 -4.40 -10.25
N ASN A 324 8.57 -3.29 -9.87
CA ASN A 324 10.02 -3.18 -10.01
C ASN A 324 10.71 -4.06 -8.95
N LYS A 325 11.91 -4.57 -9.22
CA LYS A 325 12.63 -5.40 -8.23
C LYS A 325 13.11 -4.59 -7.02
N GLY A 326 13.42 -3.30 -7.22
CA GLY A 326 13.72 -2.34 -6.16
C GLY A 326 12.48 -1.63 -5.64
N ASN A 327 12.66 -0.39 -5.20
CA ASN A 327 11.56 0.48 -4.77
C ASN A 327 10.76 0.99 -5.98
N GLY A 328 9.53 1.46 -5.75
CA GLY A 328 8.80 2.20 -6.78
C GLY A 328 9.54 3.48 -7.16
N VAL A 329 9.79 4.33 -6.17
CA VAL A 329 10.61 5.55 -6.30
C VAL A 329 11.65 5.59 -5.18
N SER A 330 12.91 5.85 -5.53
CA SER A 330 13.99 6.11 -4.58
C SER A 330 14.48 7.54 -4.70
N VAL A 331 14.54 8.26 -3.57
CA VAL A 331 15.14 9.59 -3.46
C VAL A 331 16.31 9.49 -2.49
N LEU A 332 17.52 9.60 -3.05
CA LEU A 332 18.75 9.20 -2.37
C LEU A 332 19.71 10.38 -2.14
N ASP A 333 20.65 10.16 -1.23
CA ASP A 333 21.72 11.09 -0.87
C ASP A 333 21.19 12.47 -0.47
N THR A 334 21.75 13.54 -1.04
CA THR A 334 21.41 14.94 -0.74
C THR A 334 20.33 15.51 -1.65
N SER A 335 19.61 14.66 -2.38
CA SER A 335 18.55 15.08 -3.29
C SER A 335 17.45 15.84 -2.53
N ARG A 336 17.04 17.00 -3.03
CA ARG A 336 16.05 17.85 -2.35
C ARG A 336 15.02 18.39 -3.31
N TYR A 337 13.84 18.70 -2.76
CA TYR A 337 12.71 19.27 -3.48
C TYR A 337 12.20 18.34 -4.58
N VAL A 338 12.30 17.02 -4.38
CA VAL A 338 11.76 16.03 -5.31
C VAL A 338 10.28 15.84 -5.02
N ARG A 339 9.44 16.27 -5.96
CA ARG A 339 7.99 16.28 -5.84
C ARG A 339 7.37 15.03 -6.45
N ILE A 340 6.68 14.23 -5.64
CA ILE A 340 6.06 12.97 -6.05
C ILE A 340 4.55 13.10 -5.82
N LEU A 341 3.74 13.19 -6.88
CA LEU A 341 2.30 13.41 -6.75
C LEU A 341 1.47 12.60 -7.75
N SER A 342 0.30 12.14 -7.32
CA SER A 342 -0.69 11.50 -8.20
C SER A 342 -0.15 10.27 -8.95
N ASN A 343 0.94 9.66 -8.49
CA ASN A 343 1.41 8.39 -9.02
C ASN A 343 0.59 7.25 -8.43
N THR A 344 0.43 6.19 -9.21
CA THR A 344 -0.03 4.88 -8.72
C THR A 344 1.21 4.02 -8.56
N ILE A 345 1.56 3.69 -7.32
CA ILE A 345 2.78 2.98 -6.97
C ILE A 345 2.38 1.75 -6.19
N SER A 346 2.63 0.55 -6.69
CA SER A 346 2.30 -0.68 -5.95
C SER A 346 3.05 -1.94 -6.39
N ASN A 347 3.05 -2.98 -5.57
CA ASN A 347 3.66 -4.28 -5.78
C ASN A 347 5.14 -4.22 -6.16
N ASN A 348 5.92 -3.26 -5.64
CA ASN A 348 7.36 -3.22 -5.88
C ASN A 348 8.08 -4.17 -4.90
N GLY A 349 9.31 -4.59 -5.22
CA GLY A 349 10.07 -5.51 -4.39
C GLY A 349 10.63 -4.86 -3.11
N GLY A 350 10.81 -3.53 -3.14
CA GLY A 350 11.09 -2.69 -1.97
C GLY A 350 9.89 -1.81 -1.61
N LEU A 351 10.14 -0.66 -0.98
CA LEU A 351 9.11 0.30 -0.61
C LEU A 351 8.45 0.94 -1.85
N GLY A 352 7.21 1.38 -1.73
CA GLY A 352 6.58 2.22 -2.76
C GLY A 352 7.39 3.50 -3.02
N ILE A 353 7.71 4.25 -1.96
CA ILE A 353 8.62 5.41 -1.99
C ILE A 353 9.64 5.24 -0.87
N SER A 354 10.92 5.20 -1.23
CA SER A 354 12.04 5.26 -0.30
C SER A 354 12.68 6.65 -0.34
N VAL A 355 12.81 7.29 0.82
CA VAL A 355 13.47 8.60 0.97
C VAL A 355 14.58 8.46 2.01
N ASP A 356 15.82 8.70 1.60
CA ASP A 356 16.96 8.68 2.52
C ASP A 356 16.83 9.80 3.57
N ALA A 357 17.45 9.60 4.74
CA ALA A 357 17.36 10.54 5.86
C ALA A 357 17.85 11.97 5.53
N THR A 358 18.76 12.11 4.56
CA THR A 358 19.28 13.41 4.08
C THR A 358 18.53 13.96 2.88
N ALA A 359 17.70 13.14 2.23
CA ALA A 359 16.95 13.49 1.05
C ALA A 359 15.60 14.11 1.42
N ASN A 360 15.08 14.99 0.57
CA ASN A 360 13.81 15.71 0.80
C ASN A 360 13.67 16.30 2.21
N ASP A 361 14.80 16.75 2.78
CA ASP A 361 14.92 17.32 4.13
C ASP A 361 14.50 16.37 5.26
N GLY A 362 14.59 15.06 5.03
CA GLY A 362 14.23 14.04 6.00
C GLY A 362 12.75 14.09 6.37
N LEU A 363 11.87 14.55 5.46
CA LEU A 363 10.45 14.65 5.70
C LEU A 363 9.88 13.27 6.09
N ALA A 364 9.48 13.15 7.36
CA ALA A 364 8.88 11.94 7.88
C ALA A 364 7.56 11.61 7.15
N ALA A 365 7.28 10.31 7.00
CA ALA A 365 5.97 9.87 6.55
C ALA A 365 4.89 10.35 7.55
N PRO A 366 3.67 10.67 7.07
CA PRO A 366 2.54 10.89 7.95
C PRO A 366 2.30 9.67 8.85
N VAL A 367 1.78 9.90 10.05
CA VAL A 367 1.31 8.82 10.92
C VAL A 367 -0.20 8.81 10.89
N LEU A 368 -0.80 7.74 10.37
CA LEU A 368 -2.24 7.54 10.46
C LEU A 368 -2.57 7.07 11.87
N THR A 369 -3.31 7.88 12.63
CA THR A 369 -3.58 7.62 14.05
C THR A 369 -4.95 7.03 14.31
N ASN A 370 -5.90 7.26 13.41
CA ASN A 370 -7.23 6.68 13.52
C ASN A 370 -7.86 6.53 12.15
N LEU A 371 -8.46 5.37 11.90
CA LEU A 371 -9.25 5.10 10.72
C LEU A 371 -10.63 4.64 11.19
N GLN A 372 -11.68 5.38 10.85
CA GLN A 372 -13.06 5.05 11.23
C GLN A 372 -13.90 4.86 10.00
N THR A 373 -14.51 3.68 9.87
CA THR A 373 -15.52 3.42 8.84
C THR A 373 -16.89 3.87 9.36
N ASP A 374 -17.69 4.54 8.55
CA ASP A 374 -19.08 4.87 8.91
C ASP A 374 -20.05 3.78 8.45
N SER A 375 -21.31 3.87 8.89
CA SER A 375 -22.36 2.89 8.55
C SER A 375 -22.69 2.84 7.05
N ASN A 376 -22.23 3.80 6.24
CA ASN A 376 -22.37 3.82 4.79
C ASN A 376 -21.09 3.35 4.07
N ASN A 377 -20.15 2.75 4.80
CA ASN A 377 -18.84 2.31 4.27
C ASN A 377 -17.99 3.47 3.72
N GLY A 378 -18.21 4.70 4.21
CA GLY A 378 -17.27 5.80 4.08
C GLY A 378 -16.16 5.68 5.14
N ILE A 379 -15.03 6.34 4.94
CA ILE A 379 -13.94 6.36 5.92
C ILE A 379 -13.61 7.78 6.37
N THR A 380 -13.31 7.95 7.64
CA THR A 380 -12.67 9.14 8.19
C THR A 380 -11.25 8.75 8.57
N VAL A 381 -10.28 9.40 7.93
CA VAL A 381 -8.85 9.20 8.18
C VAL A 381 -8.38 10.37 9.02
N THR A 382 -7.81 10.08 10.19
CA THR A 382 -7.11 11.06 11.03
C THR A 382 -5.64 10.67 11.12
N GLY A 383 -4.76 11.66 11.07
CA GLY A 383 -3.34 11.43 11.21
C GLY A 383 -2.57 12.70 11.56
N THR A 384 -1.29 12.53 11.79
CA THR A 384 -0.36 13.62 12.09
C THR A 384 0.76 13.70 11.06
N ILE A 385 1.37 14.88 10.97
CA ILE A 385 2.56 15.16 10.17
C ILE A 385 3.55 15.90 11.05
N VAL A 386 4.82 15.53 10.90
CA VAL A 386 5.96 16.29 11.41
C VAL A 386 6.79 16.75 10.23
N GLY A 387 7.00 18.06 10.12
CA GLY A 387 7.72 18.68 9.02
C GLY A 387 8.25 20.06 9.38
N ARG A 388 8.48 20.89 8.37
CA ARG A 388 8.91 22.28 8.55
C ARG A 388 7.83 23.07 9.26
N THR A 389 8.22 24.04 10.08
CA THR A 389 7.28 24.89 10.82
C THR A 389 6.47 25.77 9.87
N ASN A 390 5.23 26.09 10.23
CA ASN A 390 4.34 27.00 9.48
C ASN A 390 4.24 26.70 7.97
N THR A 391 4.30 25.42 7.60
CA THR A 391 4.39 24.97 6.20
C THR A 391 3.14 24.18 5.84
N ALA A 392 2.53 24.52 4.71
CA ALA A 392 1.38 23.78 4.18
C ALA A 392 1.83 22.49 3.48
N TYR A 393 1.24 21.36 3.87
CA TYR A 393 1.45 20.04 3.28
C TYR A 393 0.17 19.55 2.61
N VAL A 394 0.30 19.01 1.40
CA VAL A 394 -0.73 18.22 0.75
C VAL A 394 -0.54 16.78 1.19
N VAL A 395 -1.50 16.25 1.94
CA VAL A 395 -1.56 14.83 2.29
C VAL A 395 -2.36 14.12 1.21
N SER A 396 -1.75 13.17 0.53
CA SER A 396 -2.43 12.32 -0.45
C SER A 396 -2.80 11.00 0.21
N ILE A 397 -4.08 10.63 0.19
CA ILE A 397 -4.60 9.39 0.76
C ILE A 397 -4.77 8.36 -0.34
N TYR A 398 -4.31 7.14 -0.08
CA TYR A 398 -4.35 6.03 -1.03
C TYR A 398 -5.06 4.82 -0.44
N GLY A 399 -5.73 4.07 -1.31
CA GLY A 399 -6.33 2.77 -1.01
C GLY A 399 -5.51 1.67 -1.65
N ASN A 400 -5.30 0.58 -0.90
CA ASN A 400 -4.53 -0.57 -1.33
C ASN A 400 -5.32 -1.88 -1.17
N SER A 401 -5.25 -2.74 -2.18
CA SER A 401 -5.88 -4.06 -2.17
C SER A 401 -5.21 -5.03 -1.19
N THR A 402 -3.90 -4.87 -0.97
CA THR A 402 -3.08 -5.66 -0.06
C THR A 402 -2.25 -4.77 0.85
N ALA A 403 -1.94 -5.23 2.06
CA ALA A 403 -0.91 -4.60 2.87
C ALA A 403 0.46 -4.88 2.25
N ASP A 404 1.33 -3.87 2.24
CA ASP A 404 2.70 -4.03 1.80
C ASP A 404 3.50 -4.87 2.80
N ALA A 405 4.35 -5.77 2.32
CA ALA A 405 5.10 -6.71 3.17
C ALA A 405 6.11 -6.01 4.09
N SER A 406 6.55 -4.79 3.77
CA SER A 406 7.41 -3.99 4.64
C SER A 406 6.68 -3.37 5.84
N GLY A 407 5.34 -3.41 5.86
CA GLY A 407 4.49 -2.70 6.81
C GLY A 407 4.27 -1.21 6.45
N PHE A 408 5.11 -0.63 5.59
CA PHE A 408 4.94 0.72 5.07
C PHE A 408 4.18 0.66 3.76
N GLY A 409 3.06 1.37 3.69
CA GLY A 409 2.11 1.20 2.60
C GLY A 409 2.64 1.59 1.23
N GLU A 410 1.83 1.28 0.24
CA GLU A 410 2.02 1.75 -1.13
C GLU A 410 0.84 2.64 -1.53
N GLY A 411 0.79 3.08 -2.79
CA GLY A 411 -0.26 3.95 -3.31
C GLY A 411 -0.90 3.37 -4.55
N GLU A 412 -1.65 2.27 -4.42
CA GLU A 412 -2.26 1.60 -5.56
C GLU A 412 -3.33 2.46 -6.25
N THR A 413 -4.24 3.03 -5.46
CA THR A 413 -5.33 3.88 -5.93
C THR A 413 -5.36 5.19 -5.14
N ALA A 414 -5.19 6.32 -5.83
CA ALA A 414 -5.35 7.63 -5.21
C ALA A 414 -6.83 7.88 -4.87
N ILE A 415 -7.12 8.25 -3.62
CA ILE A 415 -8.49 8.46 -3.14
C ILE A 415 -8.82 9.95 -3.11
N THR A 416 -8.07 10.72 -2.34
CA THR A 416 -8.30 12.15 -2.13
C THR A 416 -7.06 12.81 -1.57
N THR A 417 -7.10 14.14 -1.43
CA THR A 417 -6.06 14.92 -0.78
C THR A 417 -6.65 15.85 0.27
N VAL A 418 -5.91 16.12 1.34
CA VAL A 418 -6.22 17.19 2.30
C VAL A 418 -5.00 18.07 2.51
N THR A 419 -5.19 19.38 2.61
CA THR A 419 -4.10 20.31 2.92
C THR A 419 -4.15 20.66 4.39
N VAL A 420 -3.01 20.54 5.07
CA VAL A 420 -2.83 20.91 6.48
C VAL A 420 -1.58 21.77 6.64
N THR A 421 -1.59 22.72 7.58
CA THR A 421 -0.45 23.58 7.88
C THR A 421 0.11 23.23 9.24
N THR A 422 1.42 22.97 9.30
CA THR A 422 2.14 22.71 10.56
C THR A 422 2.21 23.96 11.43
N ASP A 423 2.28 23.76 12.73
CA ASP A 423 2.46 24.83 13.72
C ASP A 423 3.91 25.33 13.81
N ALA A 424 4.20 26.17 14.82
CA ALA A 424 5.54 26.66 15.09
C ALA A 424 6.53 25.58 15.58
N GLY A 425 6.03 24.41 16.01
CA GLY A 425 6.81 23.23 16.35
C GLY A 425 7.00 22.26 15.19
N GLY A 426 6.37 22.50 14.03
CA GLY A 426 6.45 21.63 12.86
C GLY A 426 5.42 20.50 12.86
N ASN A 427 4.44 20.54 13.77
CA ASN A 427 3.44 19.49 13.93
C ASN A 427 2.10 19.92 13.32
N ALA A 428 1.37 18.98 12.73
CA ALA A 428 -0.01 19.19 12.31
C ALA A 428 -0.83 17.92 12.47
N THR A 429 -2.13 18.07 12.74
CA THR A 429 -3.12 16.99 12.68
C THR A 429 -4.06 17.26 11.52
N PHE A 430 -4.38 16.23 10.73
CA PHE A 430 -5.37 16.30 9.67
C PHE A 430 -6.47 15.28 9.91
N THR A 431 -7.68 15.63 9.47
CA THR A 431 -8.82 14.73 9.39
C THR A 431 -9.48 14.90 8.03
N VAL A 432 -9.72 13.80 7.33
CA VAL A 432 -10.39 13.80 6.04
C VAL A 432 -11.47 12.74 6.00
N LYS A 433 -12.68 13.14 5.62
CA LYS A 433 -13.81 12.24 5.41
C LYS A 433 -13.92 11.91 3.92
N ILE A 434 -14.03 10.63 3.62
CA ILE A 434 -14.22 10.07 2.29
C ILE A 434 -15.58 9.39 2.26
N SER A 435 -16.52 9.96 1.50
CA SER A 435 -17.88 9.45 1.39
C SER A 435 -17.94 8.20 0.50
N ALA A 436 -18.47 7.10 1.06
CA ALA A 436 -18.88 5.80 0.50
C ALA A 436 -18.32 5.33 -0.87
N GLY A 437 -17.88 4.07 -0.92
CA GLY A 437 -17.55 3.36 -2.17
C GLY A 437 -16.11 2.86 -2.28
N LEU A 438 -15.33 2.91 -1.20
CA LEU A 438 -14.01 2.30 -1.16
C LEU A 438 -14.13 0.78 -1.03
N SER A 439 -13.57 0.06 -1.99
CA SER A 439 -13.46 -1.41 -1.96
C SER A 439 -12.14 -1.90 -1.38
N THR A 440 -11.13 -1.02 -1.28
CA THR A 440 -9.80 -1.41 -0.80
C THR A 440 -9.78 -1.58 0.73
N PRO A 441 -9.24 -2.70 1.25
CA PRO A 441 -9.18 -2.98 2.68
C PRO A 441 -8.08 -2.21 3.43
N PHE A 442 -7.13 -1.58 2.74
CA PHE A 442 -6.02 -0.88 3.38
C PHE A 442 -5.92 0.58 2.93
N VAL A 443 -5.42 1.43 3.81
CA VAL A 443 -5.19 2.87 3.58
C VAL A 443 -3.74 3.23 3.91
N SER A 444 -3.14 4.09 3.09
CA SER A 444 -1.85 4.72 3.35
C SER A 444 -1.91 6.21 2.99
N ALA A 445 -0.84 6.95 3.27
CA ALA A 445 -0.74 8.36 2.90
C ALA A 445 0.69 8.80 2.60
N THR A 446 0.84 9.87 1.83
CA THR A 446 2.10 10.63 1.71
C THR A 446 1.85 12.08 2.08
N ALA A 447 2.89 12.81 2.48
CA ALA A 447 2.86 14.26 2.63
C ALA A 447 3.83 14.91 1.63
N THR A 448 3.33 15.90 0.91
CA THR A 448 4.13 16.74 0.01
C THR A 448 4.05 18.19 0.46
N ALA A 449 5.20 18.82 0.74
CA ALA A 449 5.24 20.24 1.06
C ALA A 449 4.74 21.07 -0.14
N SER A 450 3.73 21.91 0.05
CA SER A 450 3.02 22.57 -1.06
C SER A 450 3.93 23.48 -1.89
N THR A 451 4.80 24.23 -1.20
CA THR A 451 5.76 25.17 -1.78
C THR A 451 7.13 24.53 -2.04
N ALA A 452 7.63 23.74 -1.08
CA ALA A 452 8.93 23.06 -1.17
C ALA A 452 8.96 21.83 -2.07
N GLY A 453 7.82 21.17 -2.25
CA GLY A 453 7.68 19.97 -3.07
C GLY A 453 8.31 18.70 -2.50
N ASP A 454 9.13 18.78 -1.44
CA ASP A 454 9.61 17.59 -0.74
C ASP A 454 8.44 16.67 -0.41
N THR A 455 8.55 15.42 -0.83
CA THR A 455 7.54 14.38 -0.58
C THR A 455 8.13 13.29 0.32
N SER A 456 7.34 12.86 1.28
CA SER A 456 7.70 11.79 2.22
C SER A 456 7.61 10.41 1.57
N ALA A 457 8.14 9.40 2.27
CA ALA A 457 7.72 8.02 2.06
C ALA A 457 6.21 7.84 2.39
N PHE A 458 5.67 6.66 2.07
CA PHE A 458 4.33 6.28 2.49
C PHE A 458 4.25 6.02 4.00
N ALA A 459 3.12 6.40 4.59
CA ALA A 459 2.74 6.04 5.95
C ALA A 459 2.64 4.52 6.12
N ALA A 460 2.79 4.04 7.36
CA ALA A 460 2.44 2.67 7.72
C ALA A 460 1.02 2.33 7.25
N THR A 461 0.85 1.14 6.69
CA THR A 461 -0.46 0.70 6.20
C THR A 461 -1.43 0.55 7.36
N GLN A 462 -2.65 1.08 7.21
CA GLN A 462 -3.73 0.89 8.17
C GLN A 462 -4.85 0.05 7.54
N ALA A 463 -5.24 -1.01 8.25
CA ALA A 463 -6.40 -1.81 7.87
C ALA A 463 -7.69 -1.00 8.12
N ARG A 464 -8.59 -1.02 7.14
CA ARG A 464 -9.90 -0.40 7.27
C ARG A 464 -10.75 -1.23 8.22
N PRO A 465 -11.34 -0.63 9.27
CA PRO A 465 -12.31 -1.33 10.10
C PRO A 465 -13.51 -1.77 9.25
N SER A 466 -13.97 -2.99 9.48
CA SER A 466 -15.12 -3.53 8.77
C SER A 466 -16.44 -2.93 9.25
N ALA A 467 -17.35 -2.71 8.30
CA ALA A 467 -18.72 -2.28 8.56
C ALA A 467 -19.71 -3.47 8.63
N GLY A 468 -19.30 -4.68 8.23
CA GLY A 468 -20.14 -5.88 8.14
C GLY A 468 -19.97 -6.86 9.29
N LEU A 469 -20.55 -8.07 9.12
CA LEU A 469 -20.23 -9.22 9.98
C LEU A 469 -18.92 -9.84 9.51
N ASP A 470 -17.97 -10.01 10.43
CA ASP A 470 -16.71 -10.73 10.26
C ASP A 470 -16.17 -11.17 11.64
N ALA A 471 -14.91 -11.61 11.68
CA ALA A 471 -14.22 -12.08 12.88
C ALA A 471 -14.17 -11.06 14.04
N SER A 472 -14.39 -9.77 13.72
CA SER A 472 -14.18 -8.63 14.61
C SER A 472 -15.46 -8.01 15.18
N ILE A 473 -16.54 -8.78 15.14
CA ILE A 473 -17.82 -8.40 15.74
C ILE A 473 -17.79 -8.66 17.26
N ALA A 474 -18.31 -7.72 18.04
CA ALA A 474 -18.59 -7.90 19.46
C ALA A 474 -20.08 -8.22 19.67
N PHE A 475 -20.38 -9.11 20.61
CA PHE A 475 -21.76 -9.45 20.94
C PHE A 475 -22.16 -8.76 22.23
N VAL A 476 -23.34 -8.17 22.23
CA VAL A 476 -23.89 -7.49 23.39
C VAL A 476 -25.31 -7.95 23.63
N ALA A 477 -25.64 -8.25 24.87
CA ALA A 477 -26.96 -8.75 25.24
C ALA A 477 -27.48 -8.05 26.49
N ALA A 478 -28.78 -7.76 26.53
CA ALA A 478 -29.38 -7.09 27.67
C ALA A 478 -29.35 -7.99 28.92
N GLY A 479 -28.97 -7.41 30.06
CA GLY A 479 -28.96 -8.09 31.36
C GLY A 479 -30.35 -8.26 31.99
N SER A 480 -31.37 -7.65 31.39
CA SER A 480 -32.80 -7.89 31.66
C SER A 480 -33.65 -7.37 30.50
N GLY A 481 -34.89 -7.82 30.40
CA GLY A 481 -35.78 -7.46 29.28
C GLY A 481 -35.66 -8.43 28.11
N ALA A 482 -35.97 -7.98 26.90
CA ALA A 482 -36.04 -8.84 25.72
C ALA A 482 -34.75 -9.67 25.52
N PRO A 483 -34.85 -10.96 25.14
CA PRO A 483 -33.70 -11.86 25.04
C PRO A 483 -32.98 -11.69 23.71
N THR A 484 -32.54 -10.46 23.45
CA THR A 484 -31.92 -10.05 22.20
C THR A 484 -30.41 -9.96 22.38
N VAL A 485 -29.67 -10.48 21.41
CA VAL A 485 -28.24 -10.25 21.23
C VAL A 485 -28.07 -9.34 20.02
N ALA A 486 -27.38 -8.22 20.19
CA ALA A 486 -27.00 -7.31 19.13
C ALA A 486 -25.53 -7.54 18.74
N PHE A 487 -25.24 -7.36 17.45
CA PHE A 487 -23.92 -7.57 16.85
C PHE A 487 -23.33 -6.21 16.53
N VAL A 488 -22.26 -5.84 17.24
CA VAL A 488 -21.62 -4.53 17.14
C VAL A 488 -20.31 -4.69 16.36
N ASN A 489 -20.17 -4.00 15.24
CA ASN A 489 -18.92 -4.00 14.47
C ASN A 489 -17.84 -3.13 15.13
N GLN A 490 -16.63 -3.20 14.58
CA GLN A 490 -15.48 -2.42 15.04
C GLN A 490 -15.69 -0.89 15.07
N VAL A 491 -16.75 -0.38 14.43
CA VAL A 491 -17.06 1.04 14.38
C VAL A 491 -18.25 1.43 15.26
N GLY A 492 -18.72 0.52 16.11
CA GLY A 492 -19.80 0.75 17.06
C GLY A 492 -21.21 0.70 16.45
N GLY A 493 -21.33 0.33 15.17
CA GLY A 493 -22.62 0.14 14.52
C GLY A 493 -23.21 -1.22 14.86
N THR A 494 -24.49 -1.26 15.25
CA THR A 494 -25.24 -2.50 15.30
C THR A 494 -25.52 -2.98 13.88
N VAL A 495 -24.86 -4.07 13.46
CA VAL A 495 -24.98 -4.63 12.10
C VAL A 495 -26.26 -5.48 11.97
N SER A 496 -26.58 -6.24 13.02
CA SER A 496 -27.78 -7.07 13.10
C SER A 496 -28.08 -7.42 14.56
N SER A 497 -29.20 -8.07 14.81
CA SER A 497 -29.58 -8.62 16.11
C SER A 497 -30.42 -9.88 15.97
N ILE A 498 -30.43 -10.70 17.02
CA ILE A 498 -31.16 -11.96 17.07
C ILE A 498 -31.86 -12.13 18.43
N ASN A 499 -33.10 -12.61 18.41
CA ASN A 499 -33.78 -13.10 19.62
C ASN A 499 -33.39 -14.56 19.85
N VAL A 500 -32.63 -14.83 20.91
CA VAL A 500 -32.03 -16.15 21.15
C VAL A 500 -32.92 -17.07 21.99
N PHE A 501 -33.89 -16.49 22.71
CA PHE A 501 -34.89 -17.21 23.51
C PHE A 501 -36.32 -16.69 23.24
N ASP A 502 -37.31 -17.34 23.85
CA ASP A 502 -38.71 -16.94 23.74
C ASP A 502 -38.91 -15.49 24.22
N ALA A 503 -39.70 -14.71 23.48
CA ALA A 503 -39.93 -13.30 23.77
C ALA A 503 -40.52 -13.02 25.16
N SER A 504 -41.16 -14.00 25.81
CA SER A 504 -41.63 -13.86 27.18
C SER A 504 -40.52 -13.93 28.24
N PHE A 505 -39.34 -14.43 27.87
CA PHE A 505 -38.21 -14.52 28.80
C PHE A 505 -37.55 -13.15 28.98
N THR A 506 -37.50 -12.67 30.23
CA THR A 506 -36.95 -11.34 30.55
C THR A 506 -35.77 -11.35 31.52
N GLY A 507 -35.23 -12.53 31.83
CA GLY A 507 -34.15 -12.73 32.82
C GLY A 507 -32.76 -12.29 32.35
N GLY A 508 -32.67 -11.73 31.14
CA GLY A 508 -31.41 -11.32 30.51
C GLY A 508 -30.65 -12.49 29.89
N VAL A 509 -29.72 -12.16 29.00
CA VAL A 509 -28.93 -13.13 28.24
C VAL A 509 -27.45 -12.96 28.59
N ARG A 510 -26.78 -14.09 28.81
CA ARG A 510 -25.33 -14.16 28.99
C ARG A 510 -24.78 -14.60 27.66
N VAL A 511 -23.80 -13.87 27.15
CA VAL A 511 -23.33 -14.02 25.78
C VAL A 511 -21.83 -14.23 25.75
N ALA A 512 -21.38 -15.08 24.83
CA ALA A 512 -20.00 -15.28 24.44
C ALA A 512 -19.95 -15.54 22.94
N ALA A 513 -18.76 -15.47 22.35
CA ALA A 513 -18.55 -15.59 20.92
C ALA A 513 -17.41 -16.54 20.58
N ALA A 514 -17.63 -17.44 19.62
CA ALA A 514 -16.56 -18.30 19.10
C ALA A 514 -16.92 -18.81 17.70
N ASP A 515 -15.92 -18.98 16.83
CA ASP A 515 -16.10 -19.54 15.50
C ASP A 515 -15.96 -21.06 15.55
N PHE A 516 -17.09 -21.78 15.56
CA PHE A 516 -17.14 -23.24 15.58
C PHE A 516 -17.19 -23.85 14.18
N ASN A 517 -17.62 -23.08 13.17
CA ASN A 517 -17.81 -23.57 11.81
C ASN A 517 -16.64 -23.24 10.86
N ALA A 518 -15.67 -22.45 11.33
CA ALA A 518 -14.48 -21.97 10.64
C ALA A 518 -14.77 -21.13 9.38
N ASP A 519 -15.88 -20.37 9.38
CA ASP A 519 -16.23 -19.42 8.33
C ASP A 519 -15.65 -18.01 8.54
N GLY A 520 -14.95 -17.80 9.66
CA GLY A 520 -14.35 -16.53 10.04
C GLY A 520 -15.33 -15.56 10.69
N ILE A 521 -16.58 -15.95 10.95
CA ILE A 521 -17.58 -15.17 11.69
C ILE A 521 -17.95 -15.96 12.96
N PRO A 522 -17.74 -15.40 14.15
CA PRO A 522 -18.08 -16.11 15.38
C PRO A 522 -19.59 -16.37 15.53
N GLU A 523 -19.94 -17.55 16.01
CA GLU A 523 -21.28 -17.87 16.51
C GLU A 523 -21.61 -17.18 17.82
N VAL A 524 -22.91 -16.93 18.02
CA VAL A 524 -23.49 -16.50 19.30
C VAL A 524 -23.63 -17.69 20.23
N ILE A 525 -23.01 -17.63 21.40
CA ILE A 525 -23.28 -18.54 22.51
C ILE A 525 -24.16 -17.81 23.51
N ALA A 526 -25.43 -18.20 23.61
CA ALA A 526 -26.41 -17.55 24.46
C ALA A 526 -26.84 -18.46 25.62
N GLY A 527 -26.73 -17.97 26.84
CA GLY A 527 -27.22 -18.62 28.06
C GLY A 527 -28.35 -17.82 28.72
N THR A 528 -29.38 -18.51 29.21
CA THR A 528 -30.47 -17.88 29.97
C THR A 528 -29.96 -17.33 31.31
N GLY A 529 -30.31 -16.10 31.64
CA GLY A 529 -30.26 -15.58 33.00
C GLY A 529 -31.31 -16.19 33.95
N PRO A 530 -31.38 -15.72 35.20
CA PRO A 530 -32.27 -16.24 36.23
C PRO A 530 -33.77 -16.12 35.87
N GLY A 531 -34.60 -16.96 36.49
CA GLY A 531 -36.06 -16.89 36.41
C GLY A 531 -36.71 -17.89 35.44
N THR A 532 -35.92 -18.70 34.75
CA THR A 532 -36.41 -19.81 33.92
C THR A 532 -35.47 -21.02 34.04
N THR A 533 -35.88 -22.18 33.53
CA THR A 533 -35.01 -23.35 33.42
C THR A 533 -33.80 -23.01 32.55
N THR A 534 -32.61 -23.43 33.01
CA THR A 534 -31.36 -23.14 32.31
C THR A 534 -31.34 -23.67 30.88
N LEU A 535 -30.97 -22.83 29.92
CA LEU A 535 -30.81 -23.21 28.53
C LEU A 535 -29.60 -22.48 27.94
N VAL A 536 -28.79 -23.21 27.16
CA VAL A 536 -27.72 -22.66 26.32
C VAL A 536 -28.01 -22.99 24.87
N ARG A 537 -27.73 -22.04 23.97
CA ARG A 537 -27.82 -22.18 22.52
C ARG A 537 -26.58 -21.63 21.84
N VAL A 538 -26.13 -22.30 20.78
CA VAL A 538 -25.11 -21.78 19.85
C VAL A 538 -25.80 -21.53 18.52
N ILE A 539 -25.69 -20.31 18.00
CA ILE A 539 -26.42 -19.87 16.81
C ILE A 539 -25.48 -19.14 15.87
N ASP A 540 -25.49 -19.55 14.59
CA ASP A 540 -24.81 -18.85 13.50
C ASP A 540 -25.51 -17.50 13.22
N PRO A 541 -24.80 -16.36 13.34
CA PRO A 541 -25.40 -15.04 13.20
C PRO A 541 -25.79 -14.72 11.75
N VAL A 542 -25.20 -15.38 10.76
CA VAL A 542 -25.45 -15.18 9.33
C VAL A 542 -26.65 -16.00 8.89
N THR A 543 -26.62 -17.32 9.13
CA THR A 543 -27.66 -18.25 8.68
C THR A 543 -28.83 -18.36 9.65
N GLN A 544 -28.66 -17.85 10.89
CA GLN A 544 -29.63 -17.96 11.99
C GLN A 544 -29.91 -19.42 12.41
N LYS A 545 -29.04 -20.35 12.00
CA LYS A 545 -29.16 -21.77 12.32
C LYS A 545 -28.64 -22.03 13.73
N GLN A 546 -29.46 -22.69 14.55
CA GLN A 546 -29.01 -23.22 15.83
C GLN A 546 -28.09 -24.43 15.59
N LEU A 547 -26.82 -24.32 15.98
CA LEU A 547 -25.83 -25.39 15.90
C LEU A 547 -25.91 -26.34 17.10
N PHE A 548 -26.19 -25.78 18.28
CA PHE A 548 -26.24 -26.53 19.53
C PHE A 548 -27.33 -26.00 20.46
N SER A 549 -27.93 -26.88 21.26
CA SER A 549 -28.75 -26.49 22.40
C SER A 549 -28.74 -27.53 23.49
N VAL A 550 -28.58 -27.08 24.74
CA VAL A 550 -28.53 -27.96 25.90
C VAL A 550 -29.19 -27.30 27.11
N GLN A 551 -29.89 -28.09 27.91
CA GLN A 551 -30.23 -27.75 29.28
C GLN A 551 -29.11 -28.29 30.19
N PRO A 552 -28.17 -27.45 30.64
CA PRO A 552 -26.94 -27.91 31.26
C PRO A 552 -27.11 -28.36 32.72
N PHE A 553 -28.21 -28.00 33.39
CA PHE A 553 -28.44 -28.35 34.80
C PHE A 553 -29.88 -28.85 35.04
N GLU A 554 -30.14 -29.32 36.26
CA GLU A 554 -31.42 -29.88 36.66
C GLU A 554 -32.57 -28.89 36.42
N ALA A 555 -33.73 -29.37 35.97
CA ALA A 555 -34.85 -28.50 35.55
C ALA A 555 -35.37 -27.56 36.66
N ALA A 556 -35.21 -27.96 37.93
CA ALA A 556 -35.58 -27.16 39.09
C ALA A 556 -34.63 -25.99 39.37
N PHE A 557 -33.43 -25.98 38.76
CA PHE A 557 -32.48 -24.88 38.90
C PHE A 557 -32.84 -23.75 37.92
N THR A 558 -33.18 -22.60 38.49
CA THR A 558 -33.60 -21.39 37.75
C THR A 558 -32.68 -20.20 37.99
N GLY A 559 -31.45 -20.46 38.46
CA GLY A 559 -30.44 -19.43 38.72
C GLY A 559 -29.73 -18.89 37.47
N GLY A 560 -30.09 -19.41 36.30
CA GLY A 560 -29.42 -19.09 35.05
C GLY A 560 -28.03 -19.71 34.93
N VAL A 561 -27.35 -19.37 33.85
CA VAL A 561 -26.01 -19.86 33.52
C VAL A 561 -25.07 -18.72 33.17
N TYR A 562 -23.78 -19.00 33.25
CA TYR A 562 -22.71 -18.22 32.63
C TYR A 562 -22.10 -19.04 31.49
N VAL A 563 -21.68 -18.36 30.43
CA VAL A 563 -21.10 -18.97 29.23
C VAL A 563 -19.80 -18.27 28.86
N SER A 564 -18.83 -19.04 28.37
CA SER A 564 -17.61 -18.55 27.74
C SER A 564 -17.13 -19.57 26.71
N ALA A 565 -16.12 -19.22 25.91
CA ALA A 565 -15.52 -20.12 24.94
C ALA A 565 -14.02 -19.91 24.79
N GLY A 566 -13.35 -20.95 24.29
CA GLY A 566 -11.94 -20.97 23.94
C GLY A 566 -11.45 -22.42 23.82
N ASP A 567 -10.34 -22.65 23.12
CA ASP A 567 -9.85 -24.00 22.80
C ASP A 567 -9.15 -24.65 24.01
N VAL A 568 -9.91 -25.31 24.87
CA VAL A 568 -9.41 -26.02 26.05
C VAL A 568 -8.97 -27.44 25.69
N THR A 569 -9.49 -28.00 24.60
CA THR A 569 -9.15 -29.35 24.11
C THR A 569 -7.84 -29.38 23.30
N GLY A 570 -7.38 -28.22 22.81
CA GLY A 570 -6.17 -28.07 22.01
C GLY A 570 -6.32 -28.59 20.58
N ASP A 571 -7.54 -28.61 20.04
CA ASP A 571 -7.85 -29.17 18.72
C ASP A 571 -8.00 -28.11 17.61
N GLY A 572 -7.80 -26.84 17.96
CA GLY A 572 -7.91 -25.67 17.08
C GLY A 572 -9.33 -25.13 16.92
N VAL A 573 -10.34 -25.74 17.55
CA VAL A 573 -11.72 -25.26 17.57
C VAL A 573 -12.06 -24.81 19.00
N PRO A 574 -12.59 -23.59 19.22
CA PRO A 574 -12.99 -23.14 20.54
C PRO A 574 -14.04 -24.05 21.17
N ASP A 575 -13.93 -24.36 22.46
CA ASP A 575 -14.91 -25.15 23.21
C ASP A 575 -15.94 -24.27 23.93
N VAL A 576 -17.10 -24.83 24.29
CA VAL A 576 -18.14 -24.13 25.05
C VAL A 576 -18.04 -24.47 26.53
N ILE A 577 -17.90 -23.45 27.38
CA ILE A 577 -17.82 -23.60 28.84
C ILE A 577 -19.11 -23.07 29.46
N ILE A 578 -19.74 -23.91 30.28
CA ILE A 578 -21.02 -23.61 30.93
C ILE A 578 -20.90 -23.82 32.44
N SER A 579 -21.31 -22.82 33.21
CA SER A 579 -21.38 -22.89 34.68
C SER A 579 -22.73 -22.36 35.20
N PRO A 580 -23.17 -22.79 36.39
CA PRO A 580 -24.29 -22.16 37.07
C PRO A 580 -23.96 -20.71 37.44
N ASP A 581 -24.96 -19.83 37.36
CA ASP A 581 -24.84 -18.45 37.82
C ASP A 581 -25.49 -18.27 39.21
N GLU A 582 -26.50 -17.40 39.37
CA GLU A 582 -27.04 -17.03 40.68
C GLU A 582 -27.58 -18.22 41.48
N GLY A 583 -27.08 -18.42 42.71
CA GLY A 583 -27.55 -19.50 43.59
C GLY A 583 -27.03 -20.90 43.22
N GLY A 584 -26.24 -21.03 42.15
CA GLY A 584 -25.73 -22.30 41.65
C GLY A 584 -24.44 -22.78 42.31
N GLY A 585 -24.13 -24.07 42.19
CA GLY A 585 -22.87 -24.64 42.68
C GLY A 585 -21.65 -24.23 41.84
N PRO A 586 -20.41 -24.54 42.28
CA PRO A 586 -19.17 -24.19 41.56
C PRO A 586 -18.89 -25.11 40.36
N ARG A 587 -19.91 -25.70 39.76
CA ARG A 587 -19.78 -26.71 38.70
C ARG A 587 -19.37 -26.04 37.40
N VAL A 588 -18.44 -26.64 36.68
CA VAL A 588 -18.01 -26.21 35.35
C VAL A 588 -18.12 -27.40 34.40
N ARG A 589 -18.80 -27.18 33.28
CA ARG A 589 -18.97 -28.15 32.20
C ARG A 589 -18.32 -27.63 30.93
N VAL A 590 -17.52 -28.46 30.28
CA VAL A 590 -16.84 -28.13 29.01
C VAL A 590 -17.40 -29.03 27.92
N PHE A 591 -17.87 -28.43 26.83
CA PHE A 591 -18.37 -29.12 25.65
C PHE A 591 -17.44 -28.85 24.48
N SER A 592 -17.00 -29.89 23.77
CA SER A 592 -16.08 -29.71 22.65
C SER A 592 -16.73 -28.85 21.56
N GLY A 593 -16.01 -27.87 21.01
CA GLY A 593 -16.53 -27.05 19.92
C GLY A 593 -16.78 -27.82 18.62
N LYS A 594 -16.03 -28.89 18.43
CA LYS A 594 -16.04 -29.68 17.20
C LYS A 594 -17.31 -30.50 16.99
N ASP A 595 -17.88 -31.03 18.08
CA ASP A 595 -19.05 -31.91 18.03
C ASP A 595 -20.08 -31.67 19.16
N PHE A 596 -19.83 -30.70 20.03
CA PHE A 596 -20.64 -30.37 21.21
C PHE A 596 -20.82 -31.52 22.21
N SER A 597 -19.90 -32.50 22.24
CA SER A 597 -19.86 -33.54 23.26
C SER A 597 -19.33 -32.99 24.60
N LEU A 598 -19.86 -33.46 25.73
CA LEU A 598 -19.36 -33.08 27.06
C LEU A 598 -18.01 -33.75 27.31
N VAL A 599 -16.95 -32.96 27.48
CA VAL A 599 -15.56 -33.43 27.67
C VAL A 599 -15.02 -33.23 29.09
N ALA A 600 -15.60 -32.33 29.88
CA ALA A 600 -15.27 -32.19 31.31
C ALA A 600 -16.47 -31.76 32.14
N ASP A 601 -16.53 -32.24 33.39
CA ASP A 601 -17.57 -31.89 34.37
C ASP A 601 -16.99 -32.00 35.80
N PHE A 602 -16.69 -30.86 36.42
CA PHE A 602 -15.99 -30.80 37.72
C PHE A 602 -16.37 -29.56 38.53
N PHE A 603 -15.84 -29.44 39.76
CA PHE A 603 -15.99 -28.23 40.57
C PHE A 603 -14.77 -27.31 40.39
N GLY A 604 -14.99 -26.13 39.81
CA GLY A 604 -13.94 -25.15 39.52
C GLY A 604 -13.57 -24.27 40.72
N ILE A 605 -14.35 -24.31 41.81
CA ILE A 605 -13.98 -23.73 43.11
C ILE A 605 -13.94 -24.86 44.13
N ALA A 606 -12.86 -24.92 44.90
CA ALA A 606 -12.62 -25.94 45.93
C ALA A 606 -13.49 -25.75 47.19
N ASP A 607 -14.81 -25.64 47.01
CA ASP A 607 -15.83 -25.65 48.04
C ASP A 607 -17.15 -26.21 47.45
N PRO A 608 -17.43 -27.52 47.61
CA PRO A 608 -18.64 -28.14 47.09
C PRO A 608 -19.95 -27.57 47.65
N ASN A 609 -19.90 -26.85 48.78
CA ASN A 609 -21.06 -26.22 49.41
C ASN A 609 -21.28 -24.78 48.94
N PHE A 610 -20.34 -24.22 48.17
CA PHE A 610 -20.49 -22.90 47.59
C PHE A 610 -21.72 -22.84 46.67
N ARG A 611 -22.54 -21.79 46.80
CA ARG A 611 -23.79 -21.60 46.04
C ARG A 611 -23.84 -20.23 45.34
N GLY A 612 -22.69 -19.71 44.97
CA GLY A 612 -22.57 -18.41 44.29
C GLY A 612 -22.49 -18.47 42.77
N GLY A 613 -22.43 -19.67 42.19
CA GLY A 613 -22.10 -19.89 40.79
C GLY A 613 -20.62 -19.66 40.47
N ALA A 614 -20.25 -19.90 39.23
CA ALA A 614 -18.91 -19.64 38.72
C ALA A 614 -18.99 -18.84 37.42
N ARG A 615 -18.01 -17.98 37.18
CA ARG A 615 -17.83 -17.22 35.93
C ARG A 615 -16.52 -17.66 35.31
N THR A 616 -16.53 -17.95 34.02
CA THR A 616 -15.41 -18.62 33.37
C THR A 616 -14.89 -17.82 32.19
N ALA A 617 -13.62 -18.02 31.86
CA ALA A 617 -12.97 -17.55 30.65
C ALA A 617 -11.88 -18.54 30.23
N VAL A 618 -11.38 -18.43 29.01
CA VAL A 618 -10.31 -19.28 28.48
C VAL A 618 -9.25 -18.42 27.80
N GLY A 619 -7.98 -18.72 28.03
CA GLY A 619 -6.84 -18.10 27.35
C GLY A 619 -5.56 -18.88 27.64
N ASP A 620 -4.57 -18.86 26.75
CA ASP A 620 -3.30 -19.58 26.95
C ASP A 620 -2.37 -18.79 27.90
N VAL A 621 -2.52 -19.02 29.21
CA VAL A 621 -1.84 -18.26 30.26
C VAL A 621 -0.39 -18.73 30.44
N ASN A 622 -0.09 -19.98 30.05
CA ASN A 622 1.23 -20.58 30.19
C ASN A 622 2.02 -20.71 28.87
N LYS A 623 1.43 -20.28 27.75
CA LYS A 623 2.00 -20.29 26.39
C LYS A 623 2.35 -21.69 25.90
N ASP A 624 1.49 -22.66 26.18
CA ASP A 624 1.71 -24.05 25.81
C ASP A 624 0.90 -24.52 24.58
N GLY A 625 0.18 -23.58 23.96
CA GLY A 625 -0.63 -23.77 22.76
C GLY A 625 -2.03 -24.33 23.03
N THR A 626 -2.42 -24.51 24.30
CA THR A 626 -3.76 -24.95 24.71
C THR A 626 -4.37 -23.90 25.63
N GLY A 627 -5.64 -23.57 25.44
CA GLY A 627 -6.34 -22.61 26.28
C GLY A 627 -6.49 -23.09 27.72
N ASP A 628 -6.07 -22.28 28.68
CA ASP A 628 -6.22 -22.52 30.10
C ASP A 628 -7.58 -22.00 30.61
N LEU A 629 -8.21 -22.75 31.51
CA LEU A 629 -9.55 -22.45 32.01
C LEU A 629 -9.49 -21.61 33.29
N VAL A 630 -9.94 -20.36 33.18
CA VAL A 630 -10.03 -19.42 34.29
C VAL A 630 -11.41 -19.53 34.94
N VAL A 631 -11.47 -19.69 36.25
CA VAL A 631 -12.71 -19.81 37.03
C VAL A 631 -12.72 -18.78 38.16
N ALA A 632 -13.63 -17.82 38.07
CA ALA A 632 -13.90 -16.85 39.12
C ALA A 632 -15.15 -17.24 39.93
N ALA A 633 -15.09 -16.99 41.24
CA ALA A 633 -16.26 -17.18 42.10
C ALA A 633 -17.32 -16.11 41.81
N GLY A 634 -18.60 -16.52 41.79
CA GLY A 634 -19.74 -15.63 41.64
C GLY A 634 -20.21 -14.98 42.95
N PHE A 635 -21.53 -14.91 43.14
CA PHE A 635 -22.16 -14.23 44.27
C PHE A 635 -21.74 -14.80 45.63
N GLY A 636 -21.38 -13.93 46.58
CA GLY A 636 -20.95 -14.33 47.93
C GLY A 636 -19.54 -14.95 48.03
N GLY A 637 -18.87 -15.25 46.91
CA GLY A 637 -17.57 -15.95 46.86
C GLY A 637 -16.33 -15.07 47.03
N GLY A 638 -16.50 -13.74 47.08
CA GLY A 638 -15.37 -12.82 47.01
C GLY A 638 -14.70 -12.81 45.62
N PRO A 639 -13.71 -11.93 45.36
CA PRO A 639 -13.10 -11.79 44.03
C PRO A 639 -12.05 -12.88 43.77
N ARG A 640 -12.34 -14.13 44.15
CA ARG A 640 -11.44 -15.29 44.04
C ARG A 640 -11.38 -15.78 42.60
N VAL A 641 -10.17 -16.07 42.13
CA VAL A 641 -9.88 -16.61 40.80
C VAL A 641 -8.97 -17.84 40.94
N ALA A 642 -9.31 -18.92 40.24
CA ALA A 642 -8.52 -20.12 40.06
C ALA A 642 -8.25 -20.32 38.55
N VAL A 643 -7.07 -20.81 38.19
CA VAL A 643 -6.70 -21.02 36.78
C VAL A 643 -6.22 -22.45 36.59
N PHE A 644 -6.91 -23.21 35.73
CA PHE A 644 -6.67 -24.62 35.46
C PHE A 644 -5.92 -24.82 34.16
N ASN A 645 -4.94 -25.72 34.17
CA ASN A 645 -4.20 -26.10 32.97
C ASN A 645 -5.13 -26.82 31.99
N GLY A 646 -5.31 -26.25 30.79
CA GLY A 646 -6.19 -26.78 29.74
C GLY A 646 -5.94 -28.25 29.41
N LYS A 647 -4.66 -28.66 29.33
CA LYS A 647 -4.24 -30.05 29.05
C LYS A 647 -4.69 -31.06 30.11
N THR A 648 -5.05 -30.59 31.31
CA THR A 648 -5.52 -31.45 32.41
C THR A 648 -7.02 -31.39 32.65
N VAL A 649 -7.70 -30.37 32.10
CA VAL A 649 -9.16 -30.22 32.28
C VAL A 649 -9.90 -31.38 31.61
N THR A 650 -9.50 -31.75 30.41
CA THR A 650 -10.14 -32.80 29.60
C THR A 650 -9.71 -34.22 29.98
N SER A 651 -8.67 -34.37 30.81
CA SER A 651 -8.17 -35.68 31.28
C SER A 651 -8.94 -36.23 32.49
N GLY A 652 -9.86 -35.45 33.06
CA GLY A 652 -10.67 -35.82 34.23
C GLY A 652 -10.00 -35.57 35.59
N THR A 653 -8.76 -35.06 35.60
CA THR A 653 -8.05 -34.63 36.81
C THR A 653 -7.51 -33.20 36.64
N PRO A 654 -8.38 -32.17 36.69
CA PRO A 654 -7.96 -30.79 36.49
C PRO A 654 -6.95 -30.35 37.55
N THR A 655 -5.86 -29.71 37.10
CA THR A 655 -4.82 -29.14 37.96
C THR A 655 -4.74 -27.64 37.76
N THR A 656 -4.42 -26.88 38.81
CA THR A 656 -4.22 -25.43 38.69
C THR A 656 -2.80 -25.10 38.23
N LEU A 657 -2.64 -24.03 37.47
CA LEU A 657 -1.32 -23.54 37.03
C LEU A 657 -0.51 -22.93 38.19
N PHE A 658 -1.21 -22.27 39.10
CA PHE A 658 -0.65 -21.58 40.26
C PHE A 658 -1.71 -21.50 41.37
N ASN A 659 -1.40 -20.82 42.48
CA ASN A 659 -2.34 -20.70 43.59
C ASN A 659 -3.49 -19.76 43.24
N ASP A 660 -4.68 -20.07 43.74
CA ASP A 660 -5.81 -19.15 43.72
C ASP A 660 -5.42 -17.79 44.33
N PHE A 661 -6.01 -16.73 43.77
CA PHE A 661 -5.78 -15.37 44.24
C PHE A 661 -7.07 -14.55 44.28
N PHE A 662 -7.00 -13.40 44.95
CA PHE A 662 -8.09 -12.41 44.95
C PHE A 662 -7.73 -11.26 44.01
N ALA A 663 -8.55 -11.00 42.99
CA ALA A 663 -8.32 -9.93 42.01
C ALA A 663 -8.56 -8.53 42.58
N PHE A 664 -9.40 -8.41 43.61
CA PHE A 664 -9.69 -7.15 44.31
C PHE A 664 -9.73 -7.38 45.83
N GLU A 665 -9.99 -6.31 46.56
CA GLU A 665 -10.21 -6.36 48.00
C GLU A 665 -11.31 -7.35 48.40
N GLN A 666 -11.08 -8.14 49.45
CA GLN A 666 -12.02 -9.18 49.92
C GLN A 666 -13.37 -8.63 50.43
N THR A 667 -13.46 -7.31 50.62
CA THR A 667 -14.73 -6.63 50.91
C THR A 667 -15.70 -6.64 49.73
N LEU A 668 -15.21 -6.86 48.50
CA LEU A 668 -16.07 -7.11 47.34
C LEU A 668 -16.64 -8.53 47.41
N ARG A 669 -17.89 -8.69 47.85
CA ARG A 669 -18.44 -10.02 48.16
C ARG A 669 -19.04 -10.78 46.99
N ASN A 670 -19.45 -10.11 45.91
CA ASN A 670 -20.22 -10.73 44.82
C ASN A 670 -19.37 -11.11 43.60
N GLY A 671 -18.13 -11.51 43.85
CA GLY A 671 -17.26 -12.04 42.82
C GLY A 671 -16.68 -10.99 41.89
N VAL A 672 -16.13 -11.47 40.78
CA VAL A 672 -15.67 -10.68 39.63
C VAL A 672 -16.25 -11.25 38.35
N PHE A 673 -16.40 -10.42 37.33
CA PHE A 673 -16.51 -10.90 35.95
C PHE A 673 -15.09 -11.15 35.43
N ILE A 674 -14.92 -12.13 34.55
CA ILE A 674 -13.59 -12.61 34.16
C ILE A 674 -13.52 -12.79 32.65
N ALA A 675 -12.39 -12.41 32.07
CA ALA A 675 -12.00 -12.65 30.68
C ALA A 675 -10.50 -13.01 30.65
N ALA A 676 -10.03 -13.54 29.53
CA ALA A 676 -8.61 -13.80 29.29
C ALA A 676 -8.28 -13.52 27.82
N GLY A 677 -7.10 -12.99 27.56
CA GLY A 677 -6.63 -12.62 26.22
C GLY A 677 -5.25 -11.96 26.29
N ASP A 678 -4.46 -12.09 25.24
CA ASP A 678 -3.14 -11.47 25.14
C ASP A 678 -3.31 -10.01 24.69
N ILE A 679 -3.25 -9.07 25.63
CA ILE A 679 -3.53 -7.66 25.36
C ILE A 679 -2.27 -6.86 25.00
N ASN A 680 -1.10 -7.49 25.03
CA ASN A 680 0.20 -6.83 24.87
C ASN A 680 1.16 -7.53 23.87
N ASP A 681 0.70 -8.59 23.21
CA ASP A 681 1.43 -9.41 22.22
C ASP A 681 2.73 -10.01 22.78
N ASP A 682 2.73 -10.40 24.07
CA ASP A 682 3.84 -11.16 24.68
C ASP A 682 3.68 -12.69 24.51
N GLY A 683 2.53 -13.12 23.98
CA GLY A 683 2.11 -14.49 23.75
C GLY A 683 1.62 -15.23 25.00
N PHE A 684 1.43 -14.53 26.13
CA PHE A 684 0.77 -15.06 27.32
C PHE A 684 -0.57 -14.35 27.50
N ALA A 685 -1.66 -15.09 27.71
CA ALA A 685 -2.95 -14.48 27.99
C ALA A 685 -2.94 -13.79 29.37
N GLU A 686 -3.34 -12.52 29.42
CA GLU A 686 -3.66 -11.80 30.64
C GLU A 686 -4.96 -12.32 31.27
N ILE A 687 -5.05 -12.23 32.60
CA ILE A 687 -6.30 -12.44 33.33
C ILE A 687 -6.97 -11.09 33.59
N ILE A 688 -8.15 -10.89 33.00
CA ILE A 688 -8.86 -9.61 33.03
C ILE A 688 -10.08 -9.71 33.95
N ALA A 689 -10.02 -9.03 35.09
CA ALA A 689 -11.08 -9.00 36.09
C ALA A 689 -11.89 -7.69 36.05
N GLY A 690 -13.21 -7.83 35.92
CA GLY A 690 -14.19 -6.76 36.13
C GLY A 690 -14.82 -6.86 37.52
N GLY A 691 -14.92 -5.75 38.25
CA GLY A 691 -15.57 -5.73 39.56
C GLY A 691 -17.00 -6.29 39.52
N GLY A 692 -17.36 -7.21 40.43
CA GLY A 692 -18.72 -7.74 40.54
C GLY A 692 -19.73 -6.77 41.18
N PRO A 693 -21.01 -7.16 41.28
CA PRO A 693 -22.07 -6.31 41.85
C PRO A 693 -21.76 -5.82 43.28
N GLY A 694 -22.00 -4.54 43.55
CA GLY A 694 -21.62 -3.86 44.79
C GLY A 694 -20.23 -3.21 44.72
N GLY A 695 -19.40 -3.56 43.72
CA GLY A 695 -18.15 -2.89 43.40
C GLY A 695 -18.32 -1.79 42.33
N GLY A 696 -17.35 -0.89 42.23
CA GLY A 696 -17.27 0.06 41.12
C GLY A 696 -16.91 -0.63 39.79
N PRO A 697 -17.00 0.07 38.65
CA PRO A 697 -16.71 -0.49 37.35
C PRO A 697 -15.19 -0.56 37.07
N ARG A 698 -14.47 -1.26 37.95
CA ARG A 698 -13.01 -1.42 37.90
C ARG A 698 -12.66 -2.58 36.99
N VAL A 699 -11.69 -2.35 36.11
CA VAL A 699 -11.04 -3.36 35.27
C VAL A 699 -9.60 -3.49 35.71
N LEU A 700 -9.15 -4.72 35.97
CA LEU A 700 -7.78 -5.07 36.28
C LEU A 700 -7.34 -6.22 35.38
N ALA A 701 -6.37 -5.98 34.50
CA ALA A 701 -5.69 -7.03 33.77
C ALA A 701 -4.37 -7.36 34.47
N LEU A 702 -4.15 -8.64 34.77
CA LEU A 702 -2.93 -9.16 35.38
C LEU A 702 -2.12 -9.94 34.35
N ASN A 703 -0.82 -9.64 34.26
CA ASN A 703 0.07 -10.28 33.31
C ASN A 703 0.17 -11.79 33.55
N GLY A 704 -0.14 -12.58 32.52
CA GLY A 704 -0.19 -14.04 32.58
C GLY A 704 1.14 -14.66 32.99
N GLN A 705 2.22 -14.20 32.37
CA GLN A 705 3.58 -14.67 32.65
C GLN A 705 3.96 -14.48 34.14
N SER A 706 3.63 -13.32 34.71
CA SER A 706 3.90 -13.00 36.12
C SER A 706 3.11 -13.90 37.08
N LEU A 707 1.87 -14.25 36.73
CA LEU A 707 1.02 -15.12 37.54
C LEU A 707 1.54 -16.54 37.67
N LEU A 708 2.28 -17.06 36.68
CA LEU A 708 2.96 -18.36 36.78
C LEU A 708 3.96 -18.42 37.94
N SER A 709 4.48 -17.25 38.35
CA SER A 709 5.36 -17.08 39.53
C SER A 709 4.62 -16.58 40.78
N ASN A 710 3.28 -16.68 40.79
CA ASN A 710 2.38 -16.16 41.83
C ASN A 710 2.55 -14.64 42.08
N GLN A 711 2.93 -13.86 41.06
CA GLN A 711 3.04 -12.41 41.14
C GLN A 711 1.87 -11.74 40.42
N GLN A 712 1.17 -10.84 41.11
CA GLN A 712 0.07 -10.06 40.54
C GLN A 712 0.61 -8.72 40.01
N VAL A 713 1.15 -8.73 38.79
CA VAL A 713 1.64 -7.54 38.11
C VAL A 713 0.53 -7.01 37.18
N PRO A 714 0.01 -5.79 37.41
CA PRO A 714 -1.00 -5.22 36.52
C PRO A 714 -0.44 -4.91 35.13
N ALA A 715 -1.09 -5.44 34.09
CA ALA A 715 -0.92 -5.01 32.71
C ALA A 715 -1.85 -3.82 32.37
N ALA A 716 -3.03 -3.76 33.01
CA ALA A 716 -3.95 -2.62 32.93
C ALA A 716 -4.74 -2.46 34.25
N ASN A 717 -5.08 -1.24 34.64
CA ASN A 717 -5.90 -0.97 35.84
C ASN A 717 -6.63 0.37 35.72
N PHE A 718 -7.93 0.34 35.44
CA PHE A 718 -8.72 1.55 35.17
C PHE A 718 -10.20 1.38 35.55
N PHE A 719 -10.97 2.47 35.41
CA PHE A 719 -12.43 2.45 35.53
C PHE A 719 -13.09 2.57 34.16
N ALA A 720 -14.03 1.68 33.85
CA ALA A 720 -14.79 1.72 32.60
C ALA A 720 -16.17 2.33 32.84
N GLY A 721 -16.38 3.59 32.45
CA GLY A 721 -17.66 4.31 32.64
C GLY A 721 -17.75 5.11 33.95
N ASP A 722 -18.97 5.35 34.44
CA ASP A 722 -19.21 6.22 35.59
C ASP A 722 -18.75 5.56 36.91
N THR A 723 -17.72 6.16 37.52
CA THR A 723 -17.11 5.71 38.78
C THR A 723 -18.03 5.78 40.00
N ALA A 724 -19.17 6.47 39.91
CA ALA A 724 -20.19 6.48 40.97
C ALA A 724 -21.05 5.21 41.00
N THR A 725 -21.10 4.46 39.90
CA THR A 725 -21.93 3.26 39.79
C THR A 725 -21.38 2.12 40.65
N ARG A 726 -22.27 1.25 41.14
CA ARG A 726 -21.92 0.09 41.97
C ARG A 726 -22.49 -1.23 41.43
N GLY A 727 -22.87 -1.25 40.16
CA GLY A 727 -23.32 -2.45 39.46
C GLY A 727 -22.21 -3.42 39.09
N GLY A 728 -20.94 -3.02 39.27
CA GLY A 728 -19.79 -3.71 38.69
C GLY A 728 -19.61 -3.43 37.20
N ILE A 729 -18.71 -4.16 36.56
CA ILE A 729 -18.46 -4.11 35.12
C ILE A 729 -18.24 -5.52 34.58
N ARG A 730 -18.91 -5.85 33.48
CA ARG A 730 -18.73 -7.12 32.77
C ARG A 730 -17.61 -6.97 31.75
N VAL A 731 -16.83 -8.01 31.54
CA VAL A 731 -15.65 -7.99 30.68
C VAL A 731 -15.66 -9.18 29.72
N ALA A 732 -15.17 -8.94 28.51
CA ALA A 732 -14.79 -9.93 27.50
C ALA A 732 -13.49 -9.46 26.84
N SER A 733 -12.81 -10.35 26.12
CA SER A 733 -11.58 -10.00 25.40
C SER A 733 -11.48 -10.79 24.11
N ARG A 734 -11.07 -10.11 23.04
CA ARG A 734 -10.96 -10.67 21.69
C ARG A 734 -10.14 -9.71 20.82
N ASP A 735 -9.38 -10.24 19.88
CA ASP A 735 -8.79 -9.45 18.79
C ASP A 735 -9.91 -9.02 17.82
N LEU A 736 -10.38 -7.78 17.98
CA LEU A 736 -11.40 -7.14 17.17
C LEU A 736 -10.79 -6.22 16.10
N ASN A 737 -9.49 -6.21 15.85
CA ASN A 737 -8.89 -5.42 14.78
C ASN A 737 -7.91 -6.22 13.90
N ALA A 738 -7.74 -7.50 14.20
CA ALA A 738 -6.83 -8.44 13.57
C ALA A 738 -5.37 -7.98 13.59
N ASP A 739 -4.97 -7.26 14.64
CA ASP A 739 -3.59 -6.78 14.84
C ASP A 739 -2.73 -7.72 15.69
N GLY A 740 -3.32 -8.79 16.23
CA GLY A 740 -2.66 -9.76 17.10
C GLY A 740 -2.78 -9.45 18.60
N ASN A 741 -3.10 -8.21 18.98
CA ASN A 741 -3.42 -7.84 20.36
C ASN A 741 -4.93 -7.97 20.59
N PHE A 742 -5.30 -8.47 21.76
CA PHE A 742 -6.69 -8.57 22.15
C PHE A 742 -7.17 -7.24 22.73
N GLU A 743 -8.34 -6.79 22.30
CA GLU A 743 -9.06 -5.70 22.93
C GLU A 743 -9.69 -6.15 24.26
N ILE A 744 -9.89 -5.18 25.17
CA ILE A 744 -10.76 -5.35 26.34
C ILE A 744 -12.14 -4.76 26.01
N ILE A 745 -13.16 -5.60 26.08
CA ILE A 745 -14.57 -5.22 25.88
C ILE A 745 -15.22 -5.13 27.25
N THR A 746 -15.94 -4.05 27.52
CA THR A 746 -16.65 -3.85 28.79
C THR A 746 -18.12 -3.57 28.56
N GLY A 747 -18.96 -4.09 29.45
CA GLY A 747 -20.40 -3.87 29.47
C GLY A 747 -20.86 -3.30 30.81
N ASP A 748 -21.69 -2.27 30.76
CA ASP A 748 -22.27 -1.64 31.96
C ASP A 748 -22.99 -2.67 32.84
N GLY A 749 -22.75 -2.57 34.16
CA GLY A 749 -23.47 -3.36 35.17
C GLY A 749 -24.89 -2.84 35.43
N PRO A 750 -25.69 -3.56 36.25
CA PRO A 750 -27.03 -3.12 36.63
C PRO A 750 -27.06 -1.67 37.18
N GLY A 751 -28.00 -0.87 36.68
CA GLY A 751 -28.17 0.53 37.07
C GLY A 751 -27.18 1.53 36.46
N ALA A 752 -26.21 1.09 35.65
CA ALA A 752 -25.24 1.95 34.98
C ALA A 752 -25.62 2.33 33.53
N GLY A 753 -26.55 1.60 32.91
CA GLY A 753 -26.98 1.83 31.52
C GLY A 753 -26.80 0.58 30.66
N GLY A 754 -26.80 0.75 29.33
CA GLY A 754 -26.68 -0.34 28.36
C GLY A 754 -25.44 -0.24 27.47
N LYS A 755 -24.39 0.46 27.91
CA LYS A 755 -23.24 0.74 27.05
C LYS A 755 -22.25 -0.42 27.00
N LEU A 756 -21.75 -0.66 25.79
CA LEU A 756 -20.55 -1.44 25.49
C LEU A 756 -19.40 -0.48 25.18
N ARG A 757 -18.19 -0.81 25.65
CA ARG A 757 -16.96 -0.10 25.30
C ARG A 757 -15.86 -1.06 24.88
N VAL A 758 -15.07 -0.67 23.90
CA VAL A 758 -13.89 -1.43 23.42
C VAL A 758 -12.63 -0.59 23.65
N TYR A 759 -11.62 -1.17 24.28
CA TYR A 759 -10.33 -0.54 24.58
C TYR A 759 -9.21 -1.34 23.90
N THR A 760 -8.31 -0.64 23.22
CA THR A 760 -7.20 -1.23 22.44
C THR A 760 -6.04 -1.64 23.34
N GLY A 761 -5.46 -2.82 23.09
CA GLY A 761 -4.29 -3.37 23.80
C GLY A 761 -3.13 -2.38 23.96
N SER A 762 -2.82 -1.66 22.87
CA SER A 762 -1.72 -0.68 22.82
C SER A 762 -1.85 0.51 23.78
N ASP A 763 -3.07 0.81 24.26
CA ASP A 763 -3.33 1.99 25.08
C ASP A 763 -3.05 1.75 26.58
N PHE A 764 -2.84 0.48 26.99
CA PHE A 764 -2.69 0.11 28.41
C PHE A 764 -1.32 0.44 29.03
N ALA A 765 -0.37 0.95 28.24
CA ALA A 765 0.94 1.39 28.74
C ALA A 765 0.88 2.68 29.61
N GLN A 766 -0.29 3.33 29.74
CA GLN A 766 -0.44 4.60 30.47
C GLN A 766 -1.23 4.42 31.78
N SER A 767 -0.79 5.07 32.87
CA SER A 767 -1.43 5.00 34.20
C SER A 767 -2.77 5.76 34.30
N ALA A 768 -3.36 6.15 33.18
CA ALA A 768 -4.61 6.89 33.09
C ALA A 768 -5.70 5.97 32.52
N THR A 769 -6.97 6.30 32.76
CA THR A 769 -8.09 5.60 32.11
C THR A 769 -7.98 5.83 30.60
N PRO A 770 -7.85 4.78 29.77
CA PRO A 770 -7.79 4.92 28.31
C PRO A 770 -9.15 5.37 27.76
N ASP A 771 -9.13 6.14 26.68
CA ASP A 771 -10.34 6.46 25.93
C ASP A 771 -10.80 5.22 25.14
N PRO A 772 -12.09 4.87 25.14
CA PRO A 772 -12.55 3.73 24.36
C PRO A 772 -12.50 4.03 22.86
N ARG A 773 -11.97 3.08 22.08
CA ARG A 773 -12.01 3.08 20.61
C ARG A 773 -13.45 3.09 20.08
N VAL A 774 -14.32 2.35 20.77
CA VAL A 774 -15.76 2.25 20.49
C VAL A 774 -16.52 2.44 21.79
N GLU A 775 -17.52 3.32 21.82
CA GLU A 775 -18.55 3.36 22.85
C GLU A 775 -19.92 3.39 22.18
N VAL A 776 -20.77 2.41 22.48
CA VAL A 776 -22.12 2.29 21.92
C VAL A 776 -23.12 1.98 23.02
N ASP A 777 -24.27 2.65 23.00
CA ASP A 777 -25.41 2.26 23.82
C ASP A 777 -26.30 1.29 23.02
N ALA A 778 -25.97 -0.01 23.12
CA ALA A 778 -26.67 -1.04 22.36
C ALA A 778 -28.09 -1.30 22.89
N PHE A 779 -28.32 -1.02 24.18
CA PHE A 779 -29.62 -1.19 24.82
C PHE A 779 -29.93 -0.06 25.81
N PRO A 780 -30.40 1.11 25.32
CA PRO A 780 -30.58 2.32 26.15
C PRO A 780 -31.53 2.15 27.36
N SER A 781 -32.38 1.13 27.34
CA SER A 781 -33.36 0.83 28.39
C SER A 781 -33.01 -0.41 29.25
N ALA A 782 -31.81 -0.98 29.14
CA ALA A 782 -31.42 -2.18 29.87
C ALA A 782 -31.09 -1.89 31.34
N ALA A 783 -32.10 -1.89 32.20
CA ALA A 783 -31.92 -1.68 33.65
C ALA A 783 -30.95 -2.69 34.29
N GLY A 784 -30.85 -3.90 33.73
CA GLY A 784 -29.94 -4.96 34.16
C GLY A 784 -28.50 -4.83 33.63
N GLY A 785 -28.13 -3.73 32.97
CA GLY A 785 -26.83 -3.62 32.31
C GLY A 785 -26.78 -4.40 30.99
N VAL A 786 -25.59 -4.59 30.42
CA VAL A 786 -25.35 -5.47 29.26
C VAL A 786 -24.25 -6.50 29.50
N PHE A 787 -24.42 -7.72 29.02
CA PHE A 787 -23.35 -8.71 28.92
C PHE A 787 -22.65 -8.57 27.58
N VAL A 788 -21.35 -8.82 27.57
CA VAL A 788 -20.48 -8.68 26.40
C VAL A 788 -19.76 -9.99 26.14
N GLY A 789 -19.52 -10.30 24.87
CA GLY A 789 -18.94 -11.57 24.43
C GLY A 789 -18.20 -11.46 23.12
#